data_AF-A0A066WYD3-F1
#
_entry.id   AF-A0A066WYD3-F1
#
_cell.length_a   1.000
_cell.length_b   1.000
_cell.length_c   1.000
_cell.angle_alpha   90.00
_cell.angle_beta   90.00
_cell.angle_gamma   90.00
#
_symmetry.space_group_name_H-M   'P 1'
#
loop_
_entity.id
_entity.type
_entity.pdbx_description
1 polymer ?
#
loop_
_entity_poly.entity_id
_entity_poly.type
_entity_poly.pdbx_seq_one_letter_code
_entity_poly.pdbx_strand_id
1 'polypeptide(L)'
;MAPQDGSLLDSLRSASQVDCDTLDVDVAAELGPFRDHTSNQAIAHNELTKTTPDGKLYHEQLIKDSVKDAHGWAQAAWPDVDPILLAVDIMMVRLSLQFIPYLTGYFHIQTNTKWSYSVEKTCRNAERIVETFKKLEPNFDTGRVCIKIPASWEGIAACRILEEKGIHTLATTMFCMEQAALAADAGCTYIAPYVNELKVHFVPGYVDKHKAFDFCRQAQLYYAETKAKTQVLAASLTSVAEVMQLAGIQHVTVSPPLLRGLAAQPASTWTEQVGEYFAAGPDKPWTRDFQAALKDESEWRIAFTRSDNGKSEEKLIQAINIFSDKQDALEELARRFVLRTWQGAVAESYPIWGGNGWDGSWVVTLHQAVLLADEYIMARLPAGLAWELPRHSGSALAPEGTNEDMDPVKPEHQTWSIWTILAYWSSDLMNLSTLQTAGSILAVGLSWRESIPIMFVGTTCIAVAMVLNGAIGSRLHVPFSVIAAGSFGYWFRYFAIVSRAVLAMFWLGVQCANGSYCITIMLSSWAPSYARIPNSLPESAGITSMGMCSFFLFWILQLPMLLIHPTKLRPLFYVKLVATPAVVLGTLGWAVKKAGGGGEIFKLEPEVPRGSAQYAWLWLSCMSSVTGQWATMGVNIPDFLRYSKSPNGQLVQLPFVPFVFTLCGTMGIITTSATKTFHGEYLWNPLDIISLWLENGSGGRCAAFFAALAWFIATVGTNVTANSISAANDLTIMFPRYINIKRGSLVAAVVGGWVLVPWKILASAATFLNFMGAYAVFLAPISGILAADFWITKRQQYDLPGLYDPHGRYRYVSGCNWRAFVAFIVPVAPSLPGMALAISGYPAVKISEGVQHLYSFDWLFGFVVSIFLYSILNWLVPAKETLIERTIWTKDGAGIEGTSHGSDAENPKLPEKVYVKTEGEDDTHGSKAS
;
A
#
# COMPACT_ATOMS: atom_id res chain seq x y z
N MET A 1 21.82 13.69 -61.59
CA MET A 1 21.15 12.38 -61.81
C MET A 1 21.88 11.37 -60.94
N ALA A 2 21.17 10.71 -60.03
CA ALA A 2 21.71 9.53 -59.34
C ALA A 2 22.06 8.45 -60.37
N PRO A 3 23.07 7.59 -60.14
CA PRO A 3 23.35 6.47 -61.02
C PRO A 3 22.08 5.63 -61.18
N GLN A 4 21.66 5.37 -62.44
CA GLN A 4 20.49 4.51 -62.70
C GLN A 4 20.74 3.04 -62.34
N ASP A 5 22.00 2.67 -62.08
CA ASP A 5 22.40 1.36 -61.62
C ASP A 5 22.59 1.40 -60.09
N GLY A 6 21.72 0.73 -59.34
CA GLY A 6 21.76 0.63 -57.88
C GLY A 6 20.39 0.45 -57.23
N SER A 7 20.34 0.28 -55.91
CA SER A 7 19.10 0.26 -55.13
C SER A 7 18.70 1.68 -54.65
N LEU A 8 17.49 1.82 -54.12
CA LEU A 8 17.10 3.08 -53.44
C LEU A 8 17.98 3.37 -52.23
N LEU A 9 18.51 2.33 -51.56
CA LEU A 9 19.45 2.51 -50.45
C LEU A 9 20.76 3.17 -50.92
N ASP A 10 21.26 2.80 -52.10
CA ASP A 10 22.46 3.42 -52.69
C ASP A 10 22.21 4.87 -53.08
N SER A 11 21.01 5.15 -53.58
CA SER A 11 20.57 6.51 -53.88
C SER A 11 20.49 7.37 -52.62
N LEU A 12 19.94 6.84 -51.53
CA LEU A 12 19.88 7.53 -50.25
C LEU A 12 21.28 7.86 -49.69
N ARG A 13 22.20 6.90 -49.75
CA ARG A 13 23.61 7.07 -49.32
C ARG A 13 24.36 8.15 -50.10
N SER A 14 23.96 8.41 -51.35
CA SER A 14 24.55 9.48 -52.14
C SER A 14 24.13 10.89 -51.69
N ALA A 15 23.03 11.00 -50.94
CA ALA A 15 22.44 12.27 -50.53
C ALA A 15 22.48 12.53 -49.02
N SER A 16 22.50 11.48 -48.19
CA SER A 16 22.41 11.56 -46.73
C SER A 16 23.33 10.54 -46.05
N GLN A 17 23.77 10.84 -44.83
CA GLN A 17 24.36 9.80 -43.97
C GLN A 17 23.25 8.87 -43.48
N VAL A 18 23.43 7.57 -43.69
CA VAL A 18 22.44 6.56 -43.31
C VAL A 18 22.86 5.91 -42.01
N ASP A 19 21.97 5.98 -41.02
CA ASP A 19 22.13 5.39 -39.70
C ASP A 19 21.17 4.21 -39.54
N CYS A 20 21.56 3.18 -38.78
CA CYS A 20 20.70 2.02 -38.54
C CYS A 20 19.90 2.16 -37.22
N ASP A 21 18.57 2.10 -37.31
CA ASP A 21 17.66 2.20 -36.16
C ASP A 21 17.36 0.81 -35.57
N THR A 22 18.40 0.13 -35.08
CA THR A 22 18.30 -1.23 -34.56
C THR A 22 19.45 -1.59 -33.61
N LEU A 23 19.23 -2.62 -32.80
CA LEU A 23 20.27 -3.32 -32.04
C LEU A 23 20.49 -4.77 -32.54
N ASP A 24 19.90 -5.10 -33.69
CA ASP A 24 20.13 -6.36 -34.43
C ASP A 24 21.40 -6.22 -35.30
N VAL A 25 22.51 -6.80 -34.85
CA VAL A 25 23.81 -6.71 -35.56
C VAL A 25 23.79 -7.41 -36.91
N ASP A 26 22.90 -8.40 -37.11
CA ASP A 26 22.79 -9.12 -38.39
C ASP A 26 22.36 -8.17 -39.51
N VAL A 27 21.52 -7.17 -39.18
CA VAL A 27 21.12 -6.12 -40.12
C VAL A 27 22.31 -5.23 -40.51
N ALA A 28 23.20 -4.94 -39.55
CA ALA A 28 24.41 -4.16 -39.81
C ALA A 28 25.38 -4.91 -40.74
N ALA A 29 25.52 -6.23 -40.54
CA ALA A 29 26.32 -7.09 -41.41
C ALA A 29 25.70 -7.26 -42.81
N GLU A 30 24.38 -7.39 -42.91
CA GLU A 30 23.65 -7.60 -44.15
C GLU A 30 23.62 -6.33 -45.03
N LEU A 31 23.30 -5.18 -44.43
CA LEU A 31 22.91 -3.97 -45.16
C LEU A 31 23.86 -2.79 -44.94
N GLY A 32 24.96 -2.96 -44.20
CA GLY A 32 25.97 -1.94 -43.98
C GLY A 32 26.71 -1.51 -45.27
N PRO A 33 27.62 -0.54 -45.17
CA PRO A 33 28.03 0.17 -43.97
C PRO A 33 27.01 1.23 -43.53
N PHE A 34 27.04 1.58 -42.23
CA PHE A 34 26.25 2.66 -41.64
C PHE A 34 27.18 3.73 -41.03
N ARG A 35 26.68 4.96 -40.93
CA ARG A 35 27.41 6.04 -40.27
C ARG A 35 27.31 5.87 -38.76
N ASP A 36 26.10 5.97 -38.22
CA ASP A 36 25.81 5.77 -36.80
C ASP A 36 24.80 4.63 -36.59
N HIS A 37 24.62 4.19 -35.33
CA HIS A 37 23.46 3.39 -34.94
C HIS A 37 22.63 4.09 -33.87
N THR A 38 21.32 3.82 -33.88
CA THR A 38 20.38 4.36 -32.91
C THR A 38 19.80 3.26 -32.02
N SER A 39 19.79 3.49 -30.71
CA SER A 39 19.09 2.65 -29.75
C SER A 39 18.05 3.45 -28.95
N ASN A 40 17.07 2.72 -28.42
CA ASN A 40 16.10 3.17 -27.42
C ASN A 40 15.53 1.94 -26.69
N GLN A 41 14.74 2.15 -25.64
CA GLN A 41 14.19 1.07 -24.83
C GLN A 41 13.31 0.11 -25.63
N ALA A 42 12.57 0.59 -26.63
CA ALA A 42 11.72 -0.28 -27.46
C ALA A 42 12.56 -1.18 -28.37
N ILE A 43 13.60 -0.64 -29.00
CA ILE A 43 14.54 -1.39 -29.85
C ILE A 43 15.27 -2.45 -29.01
N ALA A 44 15.80 -2.06 -27.84
CA ALA A 44 16.49 -2.98 -26.94
C ALA A 44 15.56 -4.10 -26.46
N HIS A 45 14.33 -3.77 -26.06
CA HIS A 45 13.35 -4.77 -25.64
C HIS A 45 13.02 -5.75 -26.76
N ASN A 46 12.73 -5.25 -27.97
CA ASN A 46 12.38 -6.09 -29.10
C ASN A 46 13.53 -7.03 -29.48
N GLU A 47 14.78 -6.56 -29.42
CA GLU A 47 15.93 -7.40 -29.70
C GLU A 47 16.16 -8.44 -28.60
N LEU A 48 16.17 -8.05 -27.33
CA LEU A 48 16.42 -8.98 -26.22
C LEU A 48 15.32 -10.03 -26.02
N THR A 49 14.12 -9.78 -26.55
CA THR A 49 12.99 -10.73 -26.52
C THR A 49 12.85 -11.55 -27.80
N LYS A 50 13.71 -11.36 -28.79
CA LYS A 50 13.79 -12.17 -30.01
C LYS A 50 14.03 -13.64 -29.65
N THR A 51 13.25 -14.54 -30.24
CA THR A 51 13.36 -15.99 -29.99
C THR A 51 13.86 -16.74 -31.20
N THR A 52 14.63 -17.80 -30.97
CA THR A 52 14.97 -18.81 -31.97
C THR A 52 13.74 -19.68 -32.31
N PRO A 53 13.76 -20.46 -33.41
CA PRO A 53 12.64 -21.32 -33.80
C PRO A 53 12.21 -22.35 -32.75
N ASP A 54 13.12 -22.78 -31.87
CA ASP A 54 12.85 -23.66 -30.72
C ASP A 54 12.28 -22.91 -29.49
N GLY A 55 11.97 -21.62 -29.63
CA GLY A 55 11.30 -20.80 -28.61
C GLY A 55 12.23 -20.28 -27.49
N LYS A 56 13.55 -20.43 -27.63
CA LYS A 56 14.53 -19.88 -26.67
C LYS A 56 14.87 -18.43 -27.00
N LEU A 57 15.29 -17.67 -26.01
CA LEU A 57 15.75 -16.29 -26.23
C LEU A 57 17.08 -16.32 -26.99
N TYR A 58 17.14 -15.58 -28.10
CA TYR A 58 18.33 -15.50 -28.94
C TYR A 58 19.52 -14.91 -28.16
N HIS A 59 19.27 -13.86 -27.36
CA HIS A 59 20.27 -13.18 -26.53
C HIS A 59 20.33 -13.69 -25.08
N GLU A 60 19.90 -14.93 -24.81
CA GLU A 60 19.82 -15.46 -23.43
C GLU A 60 21.15 -15.31 -22.66
N GLN A 61 22.27 -15.64 -23.29
CA GLN A 61 23.59 -15.57 -22.65
C GLN A 61 24.00 -14.13 -22.37
N LEU A 62 23.77 -13.21 -23.31
CA LEU A 62 24.04 -11.78 -23.13
C LEU A 62 23.25 -11.22 -21.93
N ILE A 63 21.98 -11.60 -21.79
CA ILE A 63 21.14 -11.18 -20.65
C ILE A 63 21.72 -11.71 -19.34
N LYS A 64 22.03 -13.01 -19.26
CA LYS A 64 22.62 -13.64 -18.07
C LYS A 64 23.90 -12.96 -17.64
N ASP A 65 24.82 -12.76 -18.58
CA ASP A 65 26.10 -12.14 -18.31
C ASP A 65 25.95 -10.67 -17.90
N SER A 66 24.91 -9.97 -18.41
CA SER A 66 24.67 -8.56 -18.07
C SER A 66 24.12 -8.43 -16.65
N VAL A 67 23.21 -9.33 -16.28
CA VAL A 67 22.67 -9.42 -14.92
C VAL A 67 23.75 -9.78 -13.91
N LYS A 68 24.63 -10.72 -14.27
CA LYS A 68 25.79 -11.12 -13.46
C LYS A 68 26.74 -9.95 -13.22
N ASP A 69 27.15 -9.25 -14.29
CA ASP A 69 28.03 -8.10 -14.18
C ASP A 69 27.38 -6.96 -13.40
N ALA A 70 26.08 -6.70 -13.60
CA ALA A 70 25.36 -5.69 -12.85
C ALA A 70 25.39 -5.94 -11.34
N HIS A 71 25.18 -7.20 -10.90
CA HIS A 71 25.26 -7.54 -9.48
C HIS A 71 26.66 -7.34 -8.91
N GLY A 72 27.69 -7.78 -9.65
CA GLY A 72 29.08 -7.61 -9.21
C GLY A 72 29.54 -6.14 -9.21
N TRP A 73 29.14 -5.38 -10.22
CA TRP A 73 29.59 -4.00 -10.43
C TRP A 73 28.81 -3.00 -9.58
N ALA A 74 27.52 -3.22 -9.32
CA ALA A 74 26.73 -2.36 -8.44
C ALA A 74 27.39 -2.30 -7.05
N GLN A 75 27.76 -3.44 -6.47
CA GLN A 75 28.41 -3.46 -5.15
C GLN A 75 29.79 -2.77 -5.12
N ALA A 76 30.54 -2.85 -6.22
CA ALA A 76 31.93 -2.40 -6.27
C ALA A 76 32.13 -0.95 -6.76
N ALA A 77 31.31 -0.49 -7.71
CA ALA A 77 31.50 0.78 -8.41
C ALA A 77 30.28 1.72 -8.32
N TRP A 78 29.06 1.18 -8.19
CA TRP A 78 27.84 1.99 -8.16
C TRP A 78 26.85 1.50 -7.09
N PRO A 79 27.20 1.60 -5.79
CA PRO A 79 26.43 1.00 -4.70
C PRO A 79 25.03 1.61 -4.52
N ASP A 80 24.83 2.84 -5.00
CA ASP A 80 23.55 3.56 -4.94
C ASP A 80 22.64 3.28 -6.15
N VAL A 81 23.07 2.44 -7.10
CA VAL A 81 22.31 2.10 -8.31
C VAL A 81 21.70 0.71 -8.16
N ASP A 82 20.38 0.61 -8.40
CA ASP A 82 19.69 -0.69 -8.44
C ASP A 82 20.36 -1.61 -9.48
N PRO A 83 20.84 -2.80 -9.09
CA PRO A 83 21.45 -3.77 -10.02
C PRO A 83 20.56 -4.10 -11.22
N ILE A 84 19.24 -4.03 -11.09
CA ILE A 84 18.32 -4.25 -12.22
C ILE A 84 18.41 -3.11 -13.24
N LEU A 85 18.47 -1.86 -12.78
CA LEU A 85 18.65 -0.70 -13.67
C LEU A 85 20.02 -0.76 -14.36
N LEU A 86 21.05 -1.11 -13.60
CA LEU A 86 22.39 -1.29 -14.16
C LEU A 86 22.44 -2.44 -15.18
N ALA A 87 21.71 -3.53 -14.95
CA ALA A 87 21.62 -4.63 -15.92
C ALA A 87 21.03 -4.16 -17.25
N VAL A 88 20.02 -3.27 -17.22
CA VAL A 88 19.47 -2.69 -18.46
C VAL A 88 20.49 -1.83 -19.19
N ASP A 89 21.22 -0.96 -18.48
CA ASP A 89 22.31 -0.17 -19.07
C ASP A 89 23.36 -1.11 -19.73
N ILE A 90 23.82 -2.15 -19.01
CA ILE A 90 24.81 -3.11 -19.51
C ILE A 90 24.29 -3.89 -20.72
N MET A 91 23.03 -4.35 -20.70
CA MET A 91 22.42 -5.06 -21.84
C MET A 91 22.40 -4.19 -23.09
N MET A 92 22.00 -2.93 -22.96
CA MET A 92 21.97 -1.99 -24.08
C MET A 92 23.39 -1.73 -24.62
N VAL A 93 24.36 -1.47 -23.74
CA VAL A 93 25.76 -1.24 -24.13
C VAL A 93 26.34 -2.47 -24.83
N ARG A 94 26.11 -3.69 -24.32
CA ARG A 94 26.62 -4.92 -24.95
C ARG A 94 26.03 -5.20 -26.31
N LEU A 95 24.75 -4.93 -26.51
CA LEU A 95 24.15 -4.99 -27.86
C LEU A 95 24.82 -3.97 -28.78
N SER A 96 25.04 -2.74 -28.31
CA SER A 96 25.68 -1.70 -29.12
C SER A 96 27.14 -1.99 -29.45
N LEU A 97 27.92 -2.56 -28.52
CA LEU A 97 29.33 -2.95 -28.77
C LEU A 97 29.48 -3.96 -29.93
N GLN A 98 28.44 -4.75 -30.24
CA GLN A 98 28.47 -5.66 -31.40
C GLN A 98 28.56 -4.92 -32.74
N PHE A 99 28.19 -3.63 -32.78
CA PHE A 99 28.20 -2.81 -33.98
C PHE A 99 29.57 -2.19 -34.31
N ILE A 100 30.58 -2.34 -33.44
CA ILE A 100 31.95 -1.81 -33.65
C ILE A 100 32.49 -2.01 -35.07
N PRO A 101 32.37 -3.21 -35.69
CA PRO A 101 32.92 -3.44 -37.02
C PRO A 101 32.18 -2.73 -38.16
N TYR A 102 30.94 -2.28 -37.93
CA TYR A 102 30.01 -1.87 -38.98
C TYR A 102 29.74 -0.36 -39.01
N LEU A 103 30.22 0.38 -38.02
CA LEU A 103 29.95 1.81 -37.84
C LEU A 103 31.22 2.64 -37.92
N THR A 104 31.11 3.82 -38.52
CA THR A 104 32.22 4.80 -38.63
C THR A 104 32.04 6.03 -37.75
N GLY A 105 30.83 6.29 -37.26
CA GLY A 105 30.48 7.43 -36.41
C GLY A 105 30.06 7.02 -35.01
N TYR A 106 28.94 7.55 -34.53
CA TYR A 106 28.50 7.48 -33.14
C TYR A 106 27.61 6.27 -32.81
N PHE A 107 27.65 5.91 -31.53
CA PHE A 107 26.77 4.94 -30.89
C PHE A 107 25.73 5.72 -30.08
N HIS A 108 24.51 5.85 -30.59
CA HIS A 108 23.45 6.62 -29.92
C HIS A 108 22.75 5.76 -28.87
N ILE A 109 22.94 6.08 -27.59
CA ILE A 109 22.44 5.30 -26.45
C ILE A 109 21.46 6.11 -25.63
N GLN A 110 20.20 5.65 -25.58
CA GLN A 110 19.14 6.38 -24.90
C GLN A 110 19.24 6.22 -23.37
N THR A 111 19.19 7.34 -22.65
CA THR A 111 19.07 7.33 -21.19
C THR A 111 17.73 6.75 -20.75
N ASN A 112 17.65 6.30 -19.49
CA ASN A 112 16.41 5.86 -18.89
C ASN A 112 15.36 6.99 -18.89
N THR A 113 14.27 6.78 -19.62
CA THR A 113 13.24 7.79 -19.85
C THR A 113 12.40 8.13 -18.61
N LYS A 114 12.46 7.31 -17.54
CA LYS A 114 11.87 7.66 -16.25
C LYS A 114 12.53 8.90 -15.62
N TRP A 115 13.70 9.30 -16.11
CA TRP A 115 14.47 10.46 -15.62
C TRP A 115 14.37 11.68 -16.53
N SER A 116 13.52 11.66 -17.55
CA SER A 116 13.38 12.73 -18.55
C SER A 116 13.07 14.12 -17.95
N TYR A 117 12.56 14.20 -16.72
CA TYR A 117 12.28 15.46 -16.02
C TYR A 117 13.24 15.71 -14.84
N SER A 118 14.43 15.13 -14.88
CA SER A 118 15.47 15.29 -13.86
C SER A 118 16.83 15.44 -14.49
N VAL A 119 17.37 16.67 -14.45
CA VAL A 119 18.70 17.02 -14.96
C VAL A 119 19.77 16.13 -14.34
N GLU A 120 19.79 16.06 -13.00
CA GLU A 120 20.80 15.33 -12.23
C GLU A 120 20.79 13.82 -12.55
N LYS A 121 19.60 13.18 -12.53
CA LYS A 121 19.50 11.74 -12.77
C LYS A 121 19.86 11.38 -14.21
N THR A 122 19.48 12.21 -15.17
CA THR A 122 19.84 12.05 -16.59
C THR A 122 21.35 12.15 -16.78
N CYS A 123 22.01 13.16 -16.19
CA CYS A 123 23.47 13.31 -16.27
C CYS A 123 24.20 12.10 -15.66
N ARG A 124 23.80 11.66 -14.45
CA ARG A 124 24.41 10.49 -13.81
C ARG A 124 24.23 9.20 -14.62
N ASN A 125 23.08 9.02 -15.27
CA ASN A 125 22.88 7.86 -16.15
C ASN A 125 23.75 7.92 -17.40
N ALA A 126 23.84 9.09 -18.03
CA ALA A 126 24.69 9.32 -19.19
C ALA A 126 26.15 8.98 -18.91
N GLU A 127 26.69 9.51 -17.81
CA GLU A 127 28.05 9.24 -17.35
C GLU A 127 28.28 7.74 -17.08
N ARG A 128 27.31 7.09 -16.42
CA ARG A 128 27.36 5.65 -16.15
C ARG A 128 27.34 4.81 -17.43
N ILE A 129 26.55 5.19 -18.44
CA ILE A 129 26.54 4.51 -19.75
C ILE A 129 27.92 4.60 -20.40
N VAL A 130 28.52 5.79 -20.44
CA VAL A 130 29.89 5.98 -20.99
C VAL A 130 30.93 5.16 -20.22
N GLU A 131 30.86 5.15 -18.88
CA GLU A 131 31.74 4.34 -18.05
C GLU A 131 31.53 2.84 -18.28
N THR A 132 30.29 2.41 -18.56
CA THR A 132 29.95 1.02 -18.87
C THR A 132 30.59 0.56 -20.19
N PHE A 133 30.61 1.41 -21.23
CA PHE A 133 31.37 1.13 -22.47
C PHE A 133 32.84 0.87 -22.16
N LYS A 134 33.47 1.78 -21.41
CA LYS A 134 34.89 1.68 -21.04
C LYS A 134 35.19 0.44 -20.20
N LYS A 135 34.24 0.01 -19.37
CA LYS A 135 34.40 -1.15 -18.50
C LYS A 135 34.25 -2.47 -19.25
N LEU A 136 33.32 -2.55 -20.19
CA LEU A 136 33.10 -3.72 -21.03
C LEU A 136 34.17 -3.87 -22.12
N GLU A 137 34.59 -2.76 -22.72
CA GLU A 137 35.60 -2.73 -23.78
C GLU A 137 36.61 -1.59 -23.52
N PRO A 138 37.70 -1.84 -22.75
CA PRO A 138 38.65 -0.81 -22.33
C PRO A 138 39.36 -0.05 -23.46
N ASN A 139 39.44 -0.64 -24.65
CA ASN A 139 40.06 -0.03 -25.83
C ASN A 139 39.05 0.72 -26.71
N PHE A 140 37.76 0.73 -26.34
CA PHE A 140 36.75 1.45 -27.08
C PHE A 140 36.95 2.97 -26.91
N ASP A 141 36.91 3.68 -28.04
CA ASP A 141 36.92 5.15 -28.02
C ASP A 141 35.57 5.68 -27.53
N THR A 142 35.50 6.01 -26.24
CA THR A 142 34.29 6.57 -25.62
C THR A 142 33.86 7.91 -26.22
N GLY A 143 34.74 8.60 -26.96
CA GLY A 143 34.38 9.78 -27.74
C GLY A 143 33.35 9.47 -28.84
N ARG A 144 33.17 8.20 -29.21
CA ARG A 144 32.13 7.74 -30.16
C ARG A 144 30.79 7.42 -29.48
N VAL A 145 30.65 7.58 -28.17
CA VAL A 145 29.34 7.44 -27.50
C VAL A 145 28.59 8.77 -27.60
N CYS A 146 27.37 8.72 -28.11
CA CYS A 146 26.45 9.85 -28.13
C CYS A 146 25.22 9.52 -27.28
N ILE A 147 24.98 10.29 -26.21
CA ILE A 147 23.91 10.02 -25.26
C ILE A 147 22.61 10.64 -25.75
N LYS A 148 21.62 9.80 -25.99
CA LYS A 148 20.32 10.17 -26.52
C LYS A 148 19.34 10.47 -25.38
N ILE A 149 18.81 11.69 -25.32
CA ILE A 149 18.05 12.23 -24.19
C ILE A 149 16.71 12.81 -24.68
N PRO A 150 15.56 12.45 -24.11
CA PRO A 150 14.27 13.06 -24.46
C PRO A 150 14.28 14.59 -24.27
N ALA A 151 13.81 15.33 -25.28
CA ALA A 151 13.90 16.78 -25.37
C ALA A 151 12.85 17.54 -24.53
N SER A 152 12.76 17.22 -23.24
CA SER A 152 12.17 18.12 -22.24
C SER A 152 13.12 19.28 -21.95
N TRP A 153 12.66 20.27 -21.16
CA TRP A 153 13.56 21.33 -20.68
C TRP A 153 14.73 20.74 -19.89
N GLU A 154 14.43 19.86 -18.92
CA GLU A 154 15.42 19.22 -18.06
C GLU A 154 16.36 18.31 -18.86
N GLY A 155 15.85 17.64 -19.88
CA GLY A 155 16.64 16.80 -20.77
C GLY A 155 17.65 17.62 -21.57
N ILE A 156 17.22 18.73 -22.17
CA ILE A 156 18.13 19.60 -22.94
C ILE A 156 19.10 20.35 -22.00
N ALA A 157 18.67 20.72 -20.79
CA ALA A 157 19.57 21.25 -19.77
C ALA A 157 20.64 20.22 -19.36
N ALA A 158 20.29 18.94 -19.27
CA ALA A 158 21.28 17.87 -19.07
C ALA A 158 22.21 17.73 -20.28
N CYS A 159 21.71 17.87 -21.52
CA CYS A 159 22.55 17.86 -22.71
C CYS A 159 23.64 18.94 -22.64
N ARG A 160 23.30 20.17 -22.23
CA ARG A 160 24.27 21.26 -22.05
C ARG A 160 25.41 20.87 -21.11
N ILE A 161 25.06 20.37 -19.92
CA ILE A 161 26.04 19.96 -18.91
C ILE A 161 26.96 18.84 -19.43
N LEU A 162 26.41 17.89 -20.17
CA LEU A 162 27.15 16.75 -20.72
C LEU A 162 28.07 17.17 -21.87
N GLU A 163 27.61 18.02 -22.77
CA GLU A 163 28.41 18.57 -23.88
C GLU A 163 29.56 19.44 -23.37
N GLU A 164 29.34 20.24 -22.31
CA GLU A 164 30.40 20.99 -21.62
C GLU A 164 31.46 20.07 -21.00
N LYS A 165 31.07 18.86 -20.59
CA LYS A 165 31.98 17.79 -20.12
C LYS A 165 32.62 16.97 -21.24
N GLY A 166 32.30 17.26 -22.51
CA GLY A 166 32.80 16.53 -23.67
C GLY A 166 32.11 15.18 -23.93
N ILE A 167 30.93 14.95 -23.33
CA ILE A 167 30.07 13.80 -23.65
C ILE A 167 29.08 14.26 -24.72
N HIS A 168 29.17 13.65 -25.91
CA HIS A 168 28.28 13.99 -27.03
C HIS A 168 26.83 13.59 -26.73
N THR A 169 25.88 14.40 -27.17
CA THR A 169 24.45 14.22 -26.90
C THR A 169 23.58 14.36 -28.13
N LEU A 170 22.47 13.63 -28.11
CA LEU A 170 21.37 13.72 -29.08
C LEU A 170 20.09 14.08 -28.32
N ALA A 171 19.46 15.21 -28.65
CA ALA A 171 18.12 15.51 -28.15
C ALA A 171 17.06 14.79 -29.01
N THR A 172 16.35 13.82 -28.45
CA THR A 172 15.34 12.99 -29.14
C THR A 172 13.91 13.39 -28.76
N THR A 173 12.91 12.72 -29.34
CA THR A 173 11.48 13.00 -29.11
C THR A 173 11.17 14.48 -29.36
N MET A 174 11.67 15.00 -30.49
CA MET A 174 11.49 16.39 -30.88
C MET A 174 10.42 16.54 -31.94
N PHE A 175 9.60 17.58 -31.78
CA PHE A 175 8.42 17.82 -32.59
C PHE A 175 8.27 19.28 -33.04
N CYS A 176 9.07 20.23 -32.51
CA CYS A 176 8.96 21.64 -32.87
C CYS A 176 10.28 22.43 -32.80
N MET A 177 10.26 23.65 -33.36
CA MET A 177 11.41 24.55 -33.41
C MET A 177 11.86 25.07 -32.06
N GLU A 178 10.97 25.20 -31.06
CA GLU A 178 11.35 25.59 -29.70
C GLU A 178 12.35 24.60 -29.09
N GLN A 179 12.14 23.30 -29.29
CA GLN A 179 13.07 22.26 -28.85
C GLN A 179 14.37 22.32 -29.66
N ALA A 180 14.29 22.48 -30.99
CA ALA A 180 15.47 22.54 -31.85
C ALA A 180 16.37 23.75 -31.54
N ALA A 181 15.79 24.93 -31.33
CA ALA A 181 16.55 26.12 -30.98
C ALA A 181 17.28 25.94 -29.63
N LEU A 182 16.59 25.40 -28.62
CA LEU A 182 17.20 25.15 -27.32
C LEU A 182 18.30 24.07 -27.38
N ALA A 183 18.12 23.02 -28.18
CA ALA A 183 19.13 21.99 -28.36
C ALA A 183 20.42 22.56 -29.02
N ALA A 184 20.30 23.48 -29.97
CA ALA A 184 21.46 24.16 -30.53
C ALA A 184 22.16 25.07 -29.52
N ASP A 185 21.40 25.82 -28.72
CA ASP A 185 21.94 26.68 -27.65
C ASP A 185 22.55 25.85 -26.51
N ALA A 186 22.08 24.63 -26.28
CA ALA A 186 22.68 23.66 -25.37
C ALA A 186 23.95 23.01 -25.94
N GLY A 187 24.24 23.23 -27.22
CA GLY A 187 25.40 22.64 -27.88
C GLY A 187 25.25 21.13 -28.13
N CYS A 188 24.04 20.60 -28.27
CA CYS A 188 23.83 19.20 -28.64
C CYS A 188 24.58 18.86 -29.94
N THR A 189 25.19 17.68 -30.00
CA THR A 189 25.84 17.18 -31.22
C THR A 189 24.78 16.83 -32.28
N TYR A 190 23.67 16.22 -31.86
CA TYR A 190 22.56 15.85 -32.73
C TYR A 190 21.19 16.26 -32.17
N ILE A 191 20.22 16.34 -33.07
CA ILE A 191 18.81 16.24 -32.73
C ILE A 191 18.15 15.12 -33.53
N ALA A 192 17.10 14.51 -32.97
CA ALA A 192 16.25 13.57 -33.68
C ALA A 192 14.79 14.04 -33.76
N PRO A 193 14.42 14.80 -34.81
CA PRO A 193 13.04 15.04 -35.18
C PRO A 193 12.31 13.72 -35.46
N TYR A 194 11.17 13.52 -34.81
CA TYR A 194 10.31 12.37 -35.09
C TYR A 194 9.30 12.79 -36.15
N VAL A 195 9.49 12.28 -37.37
CA VAL A 195 8.66 12.62 -38.53
C VAL A 195 7.22 12.17 -38.29
N ASN A 196 7.04 11.00 -37.67
CA ASN A 196 5.77 10.55 -37.15
C ASN A 196 5.79 10.48 -35.62
N GLU A 197 4.65 10.72 -34.99
CA GLU A 197 4.39 10.35 -33.60
C GLU A 197 4.82 8.92 -33.29
N LEU A 198 5.40 8.70 -32.11
CA LEU A 198 5.93 7.39 -31.75
C LEU A 198 4.84 6.31 -31.74
N LYS A 199 3.59 6.69 -31.45
CA LYS A 199 2.41 5.81 -31.46
C LYS A 199 2.23 4.98 -32.74
N VAL A 200 2.68 5.45 -33.91
CA VAL A 200 2.56 4.70 -35.18
C VAL A 200 3.22 3.33 -35.14
N HIS A 201 4.25 3.15 -34.30
CA HIS A 201 4.98 1.88 -34.20
C HIS A 201 4.36 0.88 -33.21
N PHE A 202 3.40 1.32 -32.39
CA PHE A 202 2.85 0.52 -31.29
C PHE A 202 1.34 0.30 -31.36
N VAL A 203 0.62 1.13 -32.12
CA VAL A 203 -0.84 1.04 -32.26
C VAL A 203 -1.20 0.60 -33.69
N PRO A 204 -1.64 -0.65 -33.88
CA PRO A 204 -2.03 -1.15 -35.20
C PRO A 204 -3.07 -0.25 -35.88
N GLY A 205 -2.79 0.13 -37.13
CA GLY A 205 -3.70 0.96 -37.95
C GLY A 205 -3.70 2.46 -37.64
N TYR A 206 -2.92 2.92 -36.66
CA TYR A 206 -2.77 4.36 -36.41
C TYR A 206 -1.83 5.00 -37.45
N VAL A 207 -2.23 6.15 -37.99
CA VAL A 207 -1.47 6.94 -38.97
C VAL A 207 -1.36 8.37 -38.47
N ASP A 208 -0.14 8.90 -38.37
CA ASP A 208 0.06 10.32 -38.05
C ASP A 208 -0.32 11.18 -39.26
N LYS A 209 -1.23 12.12 -39.03
CA LYS A 209 -1.72 13.07 -40.04
C LYS A 209 -0.87 14.35 -40.10
N HIS A 210 -0.06 14.60 -39.08
CA HIS A 210 0.72 15.82 -38.89
C HIS A 210 2.21 15.47 -38.85
N LYS A 211 2.72 15.03 -40.00
CA LYS A 211 4.10 14.58 -40.14
C LYS A 211 5.07 15.76 -40.14
N ALA A 212 6.18 15.61 -39.42
CA ALA A 212 7.15 16.67 -39.15
C ALA A 212 8.21 16.82 -40.26
N PHE A 213 7.85 16.63 -41.54
CA PHE A 213 8.78 16.80 -42.67
C PHE A 213 9.30 18.22 -42.77
N ASP A 214 8.41 19.22 -42.66
CA ASP A 214 8.80 20.62 -42.77
C ASP A 214 9.68 21.05 -41.59
N PHE A 215 9.41 20.52 -40.38
CA PHE A 215 10.22 20.75 -39.19
C PHE A 215 11.68 20.29 -39.39
N CYS A 216 11.92 19.17 -40.05
CA CYS A 216 13.29 18.71 -40.35
C CYS A 216 14.06 19.73 -41.21
N ARG A 217 13.41 20.30 -42.22
CA ARG A 217 14.00 21.34 -43.09
C ARG A 217 14.22 22.65 -42.34
N GLN A 218 13.25 23.06 -41.52
CA GLN A 218 13.35 24.27 -40.68
C GLN A 218 14.53 24.16 -39.70
N ALA A 219 14.68 23.02 -39.01
CA ALA A 219 15.76 22.83 -38.05
C ALA A 219 17.15 22.86 -38.72
N GLN A 220 17.31 22.18 -39.87
CA GLN A 220 18.59 22.17 -40.59
C GLN A 220 18.95 23.56 -41.15
N LEU A 221 17.96 24.31 -41.65
CA LEU A 221 18.16 25.69 -42.11
C LEU A 221 18.53 26.60 -40.93
N TYR A 222 17.81 26.51 -39.82
CA TYR A 222 18.09 27.29 -38.61
C TYR A 222 19.51 27.05 -38.09
N TYR A 223 19.99 25.81 -38.08
CA TYR A 223 21.36 25.49 -37.67
C TYR A 223 22.42 26.00 -38.65
N ALA A 224 22.13 25.99 -39.96
CA ALA A 224 23.01 26.59 -40.95
C ALA A 224 23.13 28.11 -40.77
N GLU A 225 22.01 28.80 -40.53
CA GLU A 225 21.96 30.26 -40.34
C GLU A 225 22.61 30.70 -39.02
N THR A 226 22.37 29.95 -37.93
CA THR A 226 22.97 30.20 -36.61
C THR A 226 24.39 29.66 -36.47
N LYS A 227 24.89 28.94 -37.47
CA LYS A 227 26.19 28.25 -37.46
C LYS A 227 26.34 27.28 -36.28
N ALA A 228 25.25 26.66 -35.86
CA ALA A 228 25.25 25.65 -34.81
C ALA A 228 25.99 24.39 -35.29
N LYS A 229 26.73 23.73 -34.38
CA LYS A 229 27.40 22.44 -34.67
C LYS A 229 26.41 21.28 -34.80
N THR A 230 25.19 21.46 -34.30
CA THR A 230 24.15 20.44 -34.18
C THR A 230 23.71 19.93 -35.54
N GLN A 231 23.64 18.61 -35.69
CA GLN A 231 23.20 17.94 -36.92
C GLN A 231 21.78 17.38 -36.76
N VAL A 232 21.02 17.36 -37.86
CA VAL A 232 19.63 16.86 -37.88
C VAL A 232 19.61 15.41 -38.37
N LEU A 233 19.10 14.52 -37.51
CA LEU A 233 18.94 13.09 -37.75
C LEU A 233 17.45 12.74 -37.76
N ALA A 234 16.83 12.62 -38.94
CA ALA A 234 15.40 12.29 -39.02
C ALA A 234 15.13 10.85 -38.55
N ALA A 235 14.07 10.67 -37.76
CA ALA A 235 13.68 9.40 -37.16
C ALA A 235 12.15 9.17 -37.20
N SER A 236 11.72 7.99 -36.75
CA SER A 236 10.30 7.57 -36.70
C SER A 236 9.63 7.60 -38.10
N LEU A 237 10.23 6.87 -39.03
CA LEU A 237 9.74 6.73 -40.41
C LEU A 237 8.96 5.41 -40.56
N THR A 238 7.92 5.43 -41.39
CA THR A 238 6.98 4.31 -41.53
C THR A 238 6.92 3.72 -42.94
N SER A 239 7.51 4.39 -43.94
CA SER A 239 7.58 3.86 -45.30
C SER A 239 8.83 4.29 -46.07
N VAL A 240 9.19 3.52 -47.09
CA VAL A 240 10.32 3.82 -48.00
C VAL A 240 10.17 5.19 -48.66
N ALA A 241 8.94 5.60 -49.01
CA ALA A 241 8.68 6.90 -49.60
C ALA A 241 9.00 8.05 -48.64
N GLU A 242 8.70 7.92 -47.34
CA GLU A 242 9.06 8.94 -46.34
C GLU A 242 10.56 9.07 -46.18
N VAL A 243 11.30 7.95 -46.21
CA VAL A 243 12.76 7.95 -46.15
C VAL A 243 13.34 8.67 -47.37
N MET A 244 12.89 8.32 -48.57
CA MET A 244 13.38 8.92 -49.82
C MET A 244 13.00 10.40 -49.96
N GLN A 245 11.83 10.79 -49.47
CA GLN A 245 11.41 12.20 -49.43
C GLN A 245 12.37 13.04 -48.58
N LEU A 246 12.96 12.48 -47.52
CA LEU A 246 13.93 13.17 -46.67
C LEU A 246 15.38 13.05 -47.15
N ALA A 247 15.66 12.37 -48.27
CA ALA A 247 16.99 12.36 -48.85
C ALA A 247 17.50 13.80 -49.02
N GLY A 248 18.76 14.06 -48.64
CA GLY A 248 19.33 15.40 -48.56
C GLY A 248 19.38 16.00 -47.14
N ILE A 249 18.69 15.40 -46.17
CA ILE A 249 18.94 15.66 -44.74
C ILE A 249 20.33 15.17 -44.35
N GLN A 250 20.96 15.79 -43.33
CA GLN A 250 22.31 15.40 -42.88
C GLN A 250 22.39 13.93 -42.48
N HIS A 251 21.47 13.47 -41.63
CA HIS A 251 21.38 12.09 -41.17
C HIS A 251 19.94 11.55 -41.23
N VAL A 252 19.80 10.28 -41.55
CA VAL A 252 18.51 9.57 -41.52
C VAL A 252 18.68 8.21 -40.87
N THR A 253 17.97 7.98 -39.76
CA THR A 253 17.98 6.68 -39.08
C THR A 253 16.82 5.84 -39.56
N VAL A 254 17.13 4.64 -40.06
CA VAL A 254 16.18 3.80 -40.80
C VAL A 254 16.06 2.43 -40.14
N SER A 255 14.82 1.98 -39.92
CA SER A 255 14.53 0.69 -39.29
C SER A 255 14.78 -0.49 -40.24
N PRO A 256 15.02 -1.72 -39.73
CA PRO A 256 15.35 -2.87 -40.57
C PRO A 256 14.35 -3.19 -41.69
N PRO A 257 13.01 -3.14 -41.48
CA PRO A 257 12.06 -3.38 -42.57
C PRO A 257 12.19 -2.37 -43.71
N LEU A 258 12.45 -1.10 -43.38
CA LEU A 258 12.60 -0.03 -44.36
C LEU A 258 13.95 -0.10 -45.08
N LEU A 259 15.03 -0.46 -44.38
CA LEU A 259 16.34 -0.71 -44.98
C LEU A 259 16.28 -1.83 -46.03
N ARG A 260 15.64 -2.96 -45.69
CA ARG A 260 15.41 -4.06 -46.65
C ARG A 260 14.51 -3.62 -47.82
N GLY A 261 13.48 -2.84 -47.54
CA GLY A 261 12.59 -2.27 -48.55
C GLY A 261 13.31 -1.34 -49.54
N LEU A 262 14.27 -0.54 -49.06
CA LEU A 262 15.13 0.32 -49.88
C LEU A 262 16.13 -0.48 -50.70
N ALA A 263 16.76 -1.50 -50.10
CA ALA A 263 17.72 -2.36 -50.78
C ALA A 263 17.08 -3.22 -51.87
N ALA A 264 15.83 -3.67 -51.67
CA ALA A 264 15.11 -4.52 -52.61
C ALA A 264 14.56 -3.76 -53.84
N GLN A 265 14.44 -2.43 -53.77
CA GLN A 265 13.88 -1.62 -54.85
C GLN A 265 14.98 -0.99 -55.71
N PRO A 266 14.93 -1.13 -57.05
CA PRO A 266 15.85 -0.44 -57.95
C PRO A 266 15.74 1.08 -57.84
N ALA A 267 16.85 1.80 -57.99
CA ALA A 267 16.87 3.27 -57.95
C ALA A 267 15.88 3.91 -58.95
N SER A 268 15.61 3.25 -60.08
CA SER A 268 14.67 3.70 -61.10
C SER A 268 13.20 3.75 -60.67
N THR A 269 12.82 3.16 -59.53
CA THR A 269 11.44 3.22 -59.03
C THR A 269 11.08 4.57 -58.42
N TRP A 270 12.09 5.37 -58.04
CA TRP A 270 11.90 6.74 -57.58
C TRP A 270 11.98 7.71 -58.75
N THR A 271 10.87 8.38 -59.06
CA THR A 271 10.73 9.23 -60.25
C THR A 271 11.15 10.68 -60.04
N GLU A 272 11.23 11.13 -58.78
CA GLU A 272 11.63 12.50 -58.42
C GLU A 272 13.16 12.61 -58.30
N GLN A 273 13.71 13.83 -58.34
CA GLN A 273 15.13 13.99 -58.12
C GLN A 273 15.45 13.75 -56.63
N VAL A 274 16.35 12.79 -56.35
CA VAL A 274 16.83 12.52 -54.99
C VAL A 274 17.40 13.82 -54.38
N GLY A 275 16.93 14.21 -53.20
CA GLY A 275 17.35 15.46 -52.56
C GLY A 275 16.45 16.67 -52.85
N GLU A 276 15.57 16.60 -53.84
CA GLU A 276 14.81 17.77 -54.33
C GLU A 276 13.92 18.39 -53.25
N TYR A 277 13.16 17.56 -52.52
CA TYR A 277 12.28 18.03 -51.45
C TYR A 277 13.03 18.79 -50.34
N PHE A 278 14.22 18.29 -49.96
CA PHE A 278 15.02 18.91 -48.91
C PHE A 278 15.72 20.18 -49.43
N ALA A 279 16.19 20.16 -50.68
CA ALA A 279 16.81 21.32 -51.33
C ALA A 279 15.85 22.49 -51.56
N ALA A 280 14.54 22.24 -51.66
CA ALA A 280 13.52 23.28 -51.81
C ALA A 280 13.39 24.22 -50.58
N GLY A 281 13.95 23.85 -49.43
CA GLY A 281 13.83 24.61 -48.18
C GLY A 281 12.45 24.45 -47.51
N PRO A 282 12.24 25.02 -46.32
CA PRO A 282 10.99 24.87 -45.57
C PRO A 282 9.82 25.63 -46.21
N ASP A 283 8.62 25.04 -46.16
CA ASP A 283 7.38 25.61 -46.72
C ASP A 283 6.95 26.87 -45.93
N LYS A 284 7.25 26.88 -44.62
CA LYS A 284 6.99 28.00 -43.72
C LYS A 284 8.27 28.38 -42.98
N PRO A 285 8.79 29.61 -43.14
CA PRO A 285 9.88 30.09 -42.31
C PRO A 285 9.41 30.25 -40.86
N TRP A 286 10.31 30.02 -39.89
CA TRP A 286 10.00 30.35 -38.50
C TRP A 286 9.86 31.87 -38.36
N THR A 287 8.82 32.32 -37.66
CA THR A 287 8.52 33.76 -37.51
C THR A 287 8.92 34.29 -36.13
N ARG A 288 9.28 33.40 -35.21
CA ARG A 288 9.61 33.71 -33.82
C ARG A 288 11.12 33.93 -33.68
N ASP A 289 11.50 34.99 -32.98
CA ASP A 289 12.85 35.14 -32.44
C ASP A 289 12.97 34.29 -31.17
N PHE A 290 13.81 33.26 -31.21
CA PHE A 290 14.00 32.35 -30.09
C PHE A 290 14.93 32.91 -28.99
N GLN A 291 15.64 34.01 -29.24
CA GLN A 291 16.67 34.53 -28.31
C GLN A 291 16.15 34.86 -26.90
N ALA A 292 14.89 35.32 -26.78
CA ALA A 292 14.27 35.58 -25.49
C ALA A 292 13.95 34.27 -24.73
N ALA A 293 13.36 33.29 -25.43
CA ALA A 293 13.01 31.99 -24.86
C ALA A 293 14.25 31.16 -24.45
N LEU A 294 15.38 31.33 -25.12
CA LEU A 294 16.61 30.61 -24.78
C LEU A 294 17.23 31.05 -23.44
N LYS A 295 16.95 32.28 -23.00
CA LYS A 295 17.54 32.86 -21.77
C LYS A 295 16.66 32.69 -20.54
N ASP A 296 15.39 32.33 -20.71
CA ASP A 296 14.41 32.22 -19.65
C ASP A 296 13.61 30.93 -19.80
N GLU A 297 13.71 30.05 -18.80
CA GLU A 297 13.00 28.77 -18.74
C GLU A 297 11.48 28.93 -18.86
N SER A 298 10.92 29.93 -18.17
CA SER A 298 9.47 30.12 -18.12
C SER A 298 8.92 30.51 -19.49
N GLU A 299 9.65 31.35 -20.23
CA GLU A 299 9.33 31.74 -21.59
C GLU A 299 9.47 30.57 -22.57
N TRP A 300 10.53 29.77 -22.44
CA TRP A 300 10.66 28.55 -23.25
C TRP A 300 9.52 27.57 -23.00
N ARG A 301 9.16 27.33 -21.73
CA ARG A 301 8.08 26.40 -21.36
C ARG A 301 6.75 26.86 -21.97
N ILE A 302 6.38 28.12 -21.83
CA ILE A 302 5.15 28.65 -22.44
C ILE A 302 5.21 28.61 -23.97
N ALA A 303 6.38 28.87 -24.58
CA ALA A 303 6.57 28.76 -26.02
C ALA A 303 6.37 27.31 -26.52
N PHE A 304 6.93 26.33 -25.79
CA PHE A 304 6.86 24.91 -26.10
C PHE A 304 5.45 24.34 -25.88
N THR A 305 4.82 24.57 -24.72
CA THR A 305 3.49 24.01 -24.38
C THR A 305 2.39 24.54 -25.30
N ARG A 306 2.60 25.71 -25.92
CA ARG A 306 1.67 26.30 -26.89
C ARG A 306 2.01 25.96 -28.34
N SER A 307 3.15 25.31 -28.59
CA SER A 307 3.60 24.95 -29.94
C SER A 307 2.62 23.97 -30.58
N ASP A 308 2.26 24.24 -31.84
CA ASP A 308 1.20 23.54 -32.58
C ASP A 308 -0.11 23.35 -31.79
N ASN A 309 -0.53 24.39 -31.06
CA ASN A 309 -1.71 24.37 -30.18
C ASN A 309 -1.65 23.27 -29.09
N GLY A 310 -0.45 22.98 -28.57
CA GLY A 310 -0.21 22.01 -27.49
C GLY A 310 0.09 20.59 -27.95
N LYS A 311 0.02 20.32 -29.26
CA LYS A 311 0.31 18.98 -29.79
C LYS A 311 1.75 18.55 -29.56
N SER A 312 2.72 19.46 -29.65
CA SER A 312 4.14 19.13 -29.45
C SER A 312 4.42 18.56 -28.06
N GLU A 313 3.77 19.11 -27.03
CA GLU A 313 3.85 18.61 -25.65
C GLU A 313 3.16 17.26 -25.50
N GLU A 314 1.97 17.07 -26.10
CA GLU A 314 1.27 15.79 -26.12
C GLU A 314 2.15 14.68 -26.74
N LYS A 315 2.79 14.96 -27.88
CA LYS A 315 3.68 14.01 -28.57
C LYS A 315 4.92 13.66 -27.72
N LEU A 316 5.51 14.64 -27.02
CA LEU A 316 6.64 14.41 -26.11
C LEU A 316 6.25 13.50 -24.94
N ILE A 317 5.16 13.82 -24.24
CA ILE A 317 4.67 13.05 -23.10
C ILE A 317 4.31 11.62 -23.53
N GLN A 318 3.63 11.47 -24.68
CA GLN A 318 3.31 10.18 -25.27
C GLN A 318 4.58 9.35 -25.49
N ALA A 319 5.62 9.93 -26.11
CA ALA A 319 6.85 9.22 -26.41
C ALA A 319 7.61 8.79 -25.14
N ILE A 320 7.70 9.67 -24.14
CA ILE A 320 8.34 9.37 -22.84
C ILE A 320 7.63 8.21 -22.14
N ASN A 321 6.30 8.20 -22.13
CA ASN A 321 5.52 7.11 -21.51
C ASN A 321 5.76 5.78 -22.21
N ILE A 322 5.69 5.72 -23.55
CA ILE A 322 5.93 4.50 -24.31
C ILE A 322 7.33 3.93 -24.03
N PHE A 323 8.36 4.79 -24.01
CA PHE A 323 9.71 4.33 -23.70
C PHE A 323 9.87 3.91 -22.24
N SER A 324 9.15 4.53 -21.30
CA SER A 324 9.18 4.16 -19.89
C SER A 324 8.47 2.82 -19.65
N ASP A 325 7.39 2.53 -20.36
CA ASP A 325 6.75 1.21 -20.34
C ASP A 325 7.71 0.12 -20.86
N LYS A 326 8.52 0.45 -21.88
CA LYS A 326 9.55 -0.47 -22.40
C LYS A 326 10.75 -0.60 -21.46
N GLN A 327 11.09 0.46 -20.73
CA GLN A 327 12.05 0.41 -19.63
C GLN A 327 11.56 -0.57 -18.55
N ASP A 328 10.29 -0.49 -18.13
CA ASP A 328 9.71 -1.43 -17.17
C ASP A 328 9.78 -2.89 -17.66
N ALA A 329 9.49 -3.12 -18.95
CA ALA A 329 9.58 -4.45 -19.54
C ALA A 329 11.02 -5.01 -19.58
N LEU A 330 12.03 -4.15 -19.82
CA LEU A 330 13.44 -4.53 -19.75
C LEU A 330 13.89 -4.87 -18.33
N GLU A 331 13.44 -4.09 -17.33
CA GLU A 331 13.70 -4.36 -15.93
C GLU A 331 13.08 -5.70 -15.49
N GLU A 332 11.85 -5.98 -15.92
CA GLU A 332 11.18 -7.25 -15.67
C GLU A 332 11.92 -8.44 -16.33
N LEU A 333 12.42 -8.25 -17.56
CA LEU A 333 13.26 -9.26 -18.22
C LEU A 333 14.53 -9.55 -17.40
N ALA A 334 15.23 -8.52 -16.94
CA ALA A 334 16.42 -8.68 -16.09
C ALA A 334 16.08 -9.41 -14.77
N ARG A 335 14.97 -9.05 -14.10
CA ARG A 335 14.52 -9.71 -12.86
C ARG A 335 14.32 -11.22 -13.05
N ARG A 336 13.68 -11.65 -14.13
CA ARG A 336 13.48 -13.10 -14.42
C ARG A 336 14.78 -13.89 -14.49
N PHE A 337 15.85 -13.27 -14.98
CA PHE A 337 17.16 -13.93 -15.09
C PHE A 337 17.93 -13.94 -13.77
N VAL A 338 17.68 -12.99 -12.86
CA VAL A 338 18.19 -13.09 -11.47
C VAL A 338 17.68 -14.35 -10.79
N LEU A 339 16.36 -14.60 -10.88
CA LEU A 339 15.70 -15.75 -10.23
C LEU A 339 16.22 -17.11 -10.73
N ARG A 340 16.43 -17.24 -12.04
CA ARG A 340 16.93 -18.48 -12.66
C ARG A 340 18.39 -18.79 -12.34
N THR A 341 19.23 -17.75 -12.23
CA THR A 341 20.66 -17.93 -11.91
C THR A 341 20.84 -18.39 -10.45
N TRP A 342 19.97 -17.93 -9.54
CA TRP A 342 19.91 -18.40 -8.16
C TRP A 342 19.36 -19.83 -8.02
N GLN A 343 18.37 -20.22 -8.82
CA GLN A 343 17.86 -21.61 -8.85
C GLN A 343 18.93 -22.63 -9.25
N GLY A 344 19.81 -22.29 -10.20
CA GLY A 344 20.93 -23.16 -10.63
C GLY A 344 22.00 -23.34 -9.54
N ALA A 345 22.36 -22.27 -8.83
CA ALA A 345 23.37 -22.31 -7.77
C ALA A 345 22.89 -23.11 -6.53
N VAL A 346 21.60 -23.05 -6.20
CA VAL A 346 21.02 -23.80 -5.08
C VAL A 346 20.88 -25.30 -5.42
N ALA A 347 20.60 -25.65 -6.67
CA ALA A 347 20.50 -27.05 -7.12
C ALA A 347 21.85 -27.80 -7.11
N GLU A 348 22.97 -27.12 -7.36
CA GLU A 348 24.32 -27.70 -7.25
C GLU A 348 24.80 -27.83 -5.79
N SER A 349 24.18 -27.13 -4.85
CA SER A 349 24.62 -27.05 -3.45
C SER A 349 24.03 -28.12 -2.51
N TYR A 350 23.01 -28.89 -2.93
CA TYR A 350 22.34 -29.89 -2.08
C TYR A 350 22.03 -31.22 -2.82
N PRO A 351 23.00 -32.14 -2.95
CA PRO A 351 22.76 -33.45 -3.52
C PRO A 351 22.40 -34.50 -2.46
N ILE A 352 21.39 -34.29 -1.61
CA ILE A 352 20.94 -35.36 -0.68
C ILE A 352 19.45 -35.22 -0.38
N TRP A 353 18.62 -36.11 -0.95
CA TRP A 353 17.45 -36.78 -0.35
C TRP A 353 16.83 -37.69 -1.43
N GLY A 354 17.63 -38.64 -1.92
CA GLY A 354 17.16 -39.77 -2.72
C GLY A 354 16.89 -40.95 -1.79
N GLY A 355 15.66 -41.08 -1.28
CA GLY A 355 15.29 -42.23 -0.48
C GLY A 355 13.91 -42.08 0.15
N ASN A 356 12.97 -42.91 -0.31
CA ASN A 356 11.60 -43.12 0.17
C ASN A 356 10.51 -42.27 -0.49
N GLY A 357 10.03 -42.74 -1.65
CA GLY A 357 8.62 -43.02 -1.91
C GLY A 357 7.54 -41.95 -1.75
N TRP A 358 7.89 -40.70 -1.44
CA TRP A 358 6.98 -39.56 -1.37
C TRP A 358 7.28 -38.65 -2.55
N ASP A 359 6.29 -38.42 -3.41
CA ASP A 359 6.34 -37.44 -4.48
C ASP A 359 6.73 -36.07 -3.89
N GLY A 360 7.92 -35.57 -4.25
CA GLY A 360 8.50 -34.33 -3.78
C GLY A 360 7.82 -33.05 -4.30
N SER A 361 6.72 -33.16 -5.06
CA SER A 361 5.98 -32.02 -5.62
C SER A 361 5.54 -31.00 -4.55
N TRP A 362 5.20 -31.44 -3.35
CA TRP A 362 4.78 -30.59 -2.23
C TRP A 362 5.94 -29.80 -1.61
N VAL A 363 7.14 -30.39 -1.55
CA VAL A 363 8.36 -29.71 -1.08
C VAL A 363 8.79 -28.66 -2.08
N VAL A 364 8.67 -28.94 -3.38
CA VAL A 364 8.90 -27.95 -4.45
C VAL A 364 7.88 -26.81 -4.38
N THR A 365 6.61 -27.10 -4.06
CA THR A 365 5.56 -26.06 -3.96
C THR A 365 5.71 -25.20 -2.70
N LEU A 366 6.07 -25.79 -1.56
CA LEU A 366 6.34 -25.06 -0.31
C LEU A 366 7.66 -24.28 -0.39
N HIS A 367 8.69 -24.83 -1.05
CA HIS A 367 9.94 -24.13 -1.31
C HIS A 367 9.75 -23.03 -2.37
N GLN A 368 8.90 -23.22 -3.38
CA GLN A 368 8.48 -22.14 -4.30
C GLN A 368 7.70 -21.04 -3.57
N ALA A 369 6.84 -21.37 -2.62
CA ALA A 369 6.12 -20.37 -1.83
C ALA A 369 7.03 -19.60 -0.86
N VAL A 370 8.00 -20.28 -0.24
CA VAL A 370 9.02 -19.67 0.63
C VAL A 370 10.04 -18.88 -0.19
N LEU A 371 10.45 -19.34 -1.37
CA LEU A 371 11.33 -18.61 -2.29
C LEU A 371 10.61 -17.45 -2.99
N LEU A 372 9.32 -17.55 -3.29
CA LEU A 372 8.51 -16.41 -3.75
C LEU A 372 8.36 -15.37 -2.64
N ALA A 373 8.26 -15.80 -1.37
CA ALA A 373 8.28 -14.90 -0.22
C ALA A 373 9.67 -14.28 -0.02
N ASP A 374 10.75 -15.05 -0.17
CA ASP A 374 12.13 -14.58 -0.07
C ASP A 374 12.53 -13.68 -1.26
N GLU A 375 12.09 -13.95 -2.48
CA GLU A 375 12.23 -13.06 -3.64
C GLU A 375 11.43 -11.76 -3.43
N TYR A 376 10.25 -11.83 -2.81
CA TYR A 376 9.44 -10.66 -2.46
C TYR A 376 10.04 -9.83 -1.30
N ILE A 377 10.80 -10.48 -0.41
CA ILE A 377 11.50 -9.86 0.73
C ILE A 377 12.87 -9.31 0.29
N MET A 378 13.63 -10.05 -0.52
CA MET A 378 14.98 -9.71 -1.00
C MET A 378 14.96 -8.72 -2.16
N ALA A 379 13.97 -8.76 -3.06
CA ALA A 379 13.79 -7.71 -4.08
C ALA A 379 13.38 -6.34 -3.47
N ARG A 380 13.07 -6.30 -2.16
CA ARG A 380 12.75 -5.10 -1.39
C ARG A 380 13.80 -4.76 -0.33
N LEU A 381 14.94 -5.43 -0.31
CA LEU A 381 16.05 -5.10 0.56
C LEU A 381 17.31 -4.74 -0.26
N PRO A 382 17.40 -3.49 -0.74
CA PRO A 382 18.70 -2.84 -0.90
C PRO A 382 18.94 -1.72 0.13
N ALA A 383 20.21 -1.62 0.51
CA ALA A 383 20.93 -0.59 1.24
C ALA A 383 20.12 0.59 1.82
N GLY A 384 20.06 0.66 3.15
CA GLY A 384 19.96 1.91 3.93
C GLY A 384 18.65 2.72 3.90
N LEU A 385 17.82 2.64 2.85
CA LEU A 385 16.60 3.46 2.67
C LEU A 385 15.35 2.72 2.14
N ALA A 386 15.42 1.43 1.78
CA ALA A 386 14.29 0.67 1.19
C ALA A 386 13.07 0.41 2.12
N TRP A 387 13.15 0.86 3.38
CA TRP A 387 12.04 0.79 4.32
C TRP A 387 11.01 1.91 4.10
N GLU A 388 11.36 3.01 3.43
CA GLU A 388 10.42 4.11 3.19
C GLU A 388 9.34 3.69 2.17
N LEU A 389 8.08 3.98 2.46
CA LEU A 389 6.97 3.73 1.55
C LEU A 389 7.08 4.68 0.33
N PRO A 390 6.67 4.23 -0.86
CA PRO A 390 6.56 5.10 -2.03
C PRO A 390 5.67 6.30 -1.71
N ARG A 391 6.14 7.52 -2.02
CA ARG A 391 5.35 8.74 -1.82
C ARG A 391 4.20 8.76 -2.81
N HIS A 392 2.97 8.71 -2.31
CA HIS A 392 1.78 8.90 -3.13
C HIS A 392 1.54 10.40 -3.32
N SER A 393 1.69 10.89 -4.56
CA SER A 393 1.50 12.30 -4.94
C SER A 393 0.06 12.82 -4.83
N GLY A 394 -0.86 12.01 -4.31
CA GLY A 394 -2.29 12.30 -4.23
C GLY A 394 -2.85 12.48 -2.82
N SER A 395 -2.01 12.60 -1.77
CA SER A 395 -2.51 12.83 -0.42
C SER A 395 -3.10 14.24 -0.29
N ALA A 396 -4.38 14.33 0.03
CA ALA A 396 -5.14 15.57 -0.10
C ALA A 396 -4.87 16.58 1.04
N LEU A 397 -4.53 16.08 2.25
CA LEU A 397 -4.41 16.91 3.45
C LEU A 397 -3.19 16.62 4.32
N ALA A 398 -2.57 15.45 4.17
CA ALA A 398 -1.48 15.04 5.05
C ALA A 398 -0.11 15.61 4.59
N PRO A 399 0.79 16.01 5.52
CA PRO A 399 2.08 16.66 5.20
C PRO A 399 3.01 15.85 4.30
N GLU A 400 4.01 16.49 3.70
CA GLU A 400 5.03 15.78 2.90
C GLU A 400 5.69 14.62 3.70
N GLY A 401 5.47 13.37 3.25
CA GLY A 401 5.96 12.16 3.91
C GLY A 401 4.92 11.32 4.66
N THR A 402 3.61 11.54 4.42
CA THR A 402 2.50 10.75 4.97
C THR A 402 1.83 9.80 3.96
N ASN A 403 0.93 8.94 4.44
CA ASN A 403 0.28 7.87 3.68
C ASN A 403 -1.19 8.21 3.35
N GLU A 404 -1.65 7.88 2.14
CA GLU A 404 -3.05 8.00 1.67
C GLU A 404 -4.05 7.28 2.60
N ASP A 405 -3.64 6.20 3.28
CA ASP A 405 -4.48 5.46 4.24
C ASP A 405 -5.02 6.34 5.40
N MET A 406 -4.39 7.49 5.62
CA MET A 406 -4.72 8.44 6.69
C MET A 406 -5.65 9.56 6.26
N ASP A 407 -5.83 9.77 4.95
CA ASP A 407 -6.65 10.86 4.44
C ASP A 407 -8.15 10.66 4.73
N PRO A 408 -8.95 11.75 4.72
CA PRO A 408 -10.39 11.60 4.74
C PRO A 408 -10.88 10.73 3.58
N VAL A 409 -11.81 9.82 3.87
CA VAL A 409 -12.33 8.89 2.86
C VAL A 409 -13.11 9.66 1.79
N LYS A 410 -12.64 9.56 0.54
CA LYS A 410 -13.30 10.14 -0.65
C LYS A 410 -14.74 9.62 -0.80
N PRO A 411 -15.69 10.43 -1.32
CA PRO A 411 -17.09 10.01 -1.47
C PRO A 411 -17.29 8.68 -2.21
N GLU A 412 -16.47 8.41 -3.23
CA GLU A 412 -16.48 7.17 -4.01
C GLU A 412 -16.15 5.91 -3.19
N HIS A 413 -15.43 6.06 -2.07
CA HIS A 413 -15.05 4.98 -1.17
C HIS A 413 -15.96 4.86 0.06
N GLN A 414 -16.91 5.78 0.25
CA GLN A 414 -17.95 5.73 1.28
C GLN A 414 -19.03 4.71 0.88
N THR A 415 -18.72 3.43 1.03
CA THR A 415 -19.54 2.33 0.51
C THR A 415 -20.45 1.67 1.55
N TRP A 416 -20.27 1.95 2.85
CA TRP A 416 -20.99 1.26 3.91
C TRP A 416 -22.40 1.82 4.09
N SER A 417 -23.40 0.96 3.84
CA SER A 417 -24.79 1.21 4.18
C SER A 417 -25.11 0.73 5.60
N ILE A 418 -26.30 1.06 6.12
CA ILE A 418 -26.81 0.52 7.39
C ILE A 418 -26.76 -1.02 7.38
N TRP A 419 -27.11 -1.67 6.27
CA TRP A 419 -27.02 -3.12 6.11
C TRP A 419 -25.60 -3.66 6.21
N THR A 420 -24.61 -2.88 5.75
CA THR A 420 -23.19 -3.26 5.87
C THR A 420 -22.75 -3.22 7.34
N ILE A 421 -23.16 -2.18 8.07
CA ILE A 421 -22.89 -2.03 9.51
C ILE A 421 -23.53 -3.18 10.31
N LEU A 422 -24.79 -3.51 10.01
CA LEU A 422 -25.50 -4.63 10.63
C LEU A 422 -24.82 -5.97 10.33
N ALA A 423 -24.41 -6.20 9.07
CA ALA A 423 -23.72 -7.42 8.68
C ALA A 423 -22.34 -7.55 9.35
N TYR A 424 -21.60 -6.44 9.46
CA TYR A 424 -20.34 -6.37 10.19
C TYR A 424 -20.53 -6.80 11.65
N TRP A 425 -21.48 -6.20 12.38
CA TRP A 425 -21.73 -6.55 13.78
C TRP A 425 -22.29 -7.96 13.97
N SER A 426 -23.15 -8.42 13.07
CA SER A 426 -23.66 -9.79 13.10
C SER A 426 -22.50 -10.79 12.98
N SER A 427 -21.56 -10.49 12.09
CA SER A 427 -20.35 -11.29 11.92
C SER A 427 -19.46 -11.21 13.15
N ASP A 428 -19.15 -10.02 13.64
CA ASP A 428 -18.10 -9.83 14.65
C ASP A 428 -18.55 -10.15 16.07
N LEU A 429 -19.83 -9.94 16.44
CA LEU A 429 -20.34 -10.26 17.78
C LEU A 429 -20.58 -11.76 17.97
N MET A 430 -20.89 -12.48 16.90
CA MET A 430 -20.95 -13.94 16.92
C MET A 430 -19.52 -14.48 16.74
N ASN A 431 -18.78 -14.52 17.84
CA ASN A 431 -17.41 -15.00 17.87
C ASN A 431 -17.17 -15.86 19.12
N LEU A 432 -16.01 -16.55 19.15
CA LEU A 432 -15.67 -17.45 20.24
C LEU A 432 -15.54 -16.72 21.58
N SER A 433 -14.96 -15.52 21.57
CA SER A 433 -14.74 -14.71 22.78
C SER A 433 -16.05 -14.24 23.42
N THR A 434 -17.11 -14.01 22.65
CA THR A 434 -18.44 -13.72 23.20
C THR A 434 -18.97 -14.88 24.04
N LEU A 435 -18.83 -16.11 23.54
CA LEU A 435 -19.23 -17.30 24.29
C LEU A 435 -18.32 -17.53 25.50
N GLN A 436 -17.01 -17.31 25.36
CA GLN A 436 -16.05 -17.40 26.46
C GLN A 436 -16.37 -16.41 27.59
N THR A 437 -16.70 -15.16 27.27
CA THR A 437 -17.13 -14.16 28.25
C THR A 437 -18.38 -14.62 28.98
N ALA A 438 -19.39 -15.08 28.23
CA ALA A 438 -20.64 -15.53 28.81
C ALA A 438 -20.46 -16.76 29.72
N GLY A 439 -19.63 -17.71 29.31
CA GLY A 439 -19.28 -18.89 30.11
C GLY A 439 -18.40 -18.56 31.32
N SER A 440 -17.52 -17.56 31.20
CA SER A 440 -16.63 -17.14 32.28
C SER A 440 -17.41 -16.56 33.46
N ILE A 441 -18.50 -15.82 33.21
CA ILE A 441 -19.36 -15.27 34.27
C ILE A 441 -19.97 -16.39 35.13
N LEU A 442 -20.36 -17.51 34.51
CA LEU A 442 -20.83 -18.70 35.23
C LEU A 442 -19.69 -19.35 36.03
N ALA A 443 -18.52 -19.49 35.41
CA ALA A 443 -17.36 -20.14 36.02
C ALA A 443 -16.79 -19.37 37.23
N VAL A 444 -17.01 -18.05 37.34
CA VAL A 444 -16.64 -17.25 38.53
C VAL A 444 -17.72 -17.23 39.63
N GLY A 445 -18.81 -17.98 39.46
CA GLY A 445 -19.79 -18.24 40.53
C GLY A 445 -21.11 -17.49 40.43
N LEU A 446 -21.41 -16.83 39.30
CA LEU A 446 -22.75 -16.27 39.04
C LEU A 446 -23.62 -17.27 38.28
N SER A 447 -24.95 -17.12 38.34
CA SER A 447 -25.86 -18.00 37.58
C SER A 447 -26.27 -17.37 36.26
N TRP A 448 -27.03 -18.13 35.45
CA TRP A 448 -27.58 -17.65 34.19
C TRP A 448 -28.49 -16.40 34.38
N ARG A 449 -29.15 -16.28 35.54
CA ARG A 449 -30.07 -15.19 35.86
C ARG A 449 -29.36 -13.85 35.99
N GLU A 450 -28.12 -13.86 36.48
CA GLU A 450 -27.29 -12.68 36.57
C GLU A 450 -26.50 -12.46 35.28
N SER A 451 -26.03 -13.55 34.67
CA SER A 451 -25.18 -13.50 33.47
C SER A 451 -25.85 -12.83 32.27
N ILE A 452 -27.12 -13.14 31.99
CA ILE A 452 -27.83 -12.53 30.83
C ILE A 452 -28.00 -11.01 30.99
N PRO A 453 -28.50 -10.48 32.13
CA PRO A 453 -28.52 -9.04 32.38
C PRO A 453 -27.13 -8.38 32.34
N ILE A 454 -26.09 -9.02 32.89
CA ILE A 454 -24.71 -8.52 32.84
C ILE A 454 -24.27 -8.32 31.39
N MET A 455 -24.52 -9.31 30.52
CA MET A 455 -24.19 -9.24 29.09
C MET A 455 -24.92 -8.09 28.41
N PHE A 456 -26.22 -7.93 28.67
CA PHE A 456 -27.02 -6.86 28.07
C PHE A 456 -26.59 -5.48 28.54
N VAL A 457 -26.45 -5.27 29.85
CA VAL A 457 -26.08 -3.97 30.43
C VAL A 457 -24.66 -3.59 30.04
N GLY A 458 -23.69 -4.49 30.22
CA GLY A 458 -22.30 -4.24 29.88
C GLY A 458 -22.10 -3.90 28.41
N THR A 459 -22.83 -4.59 27.51
CA THR A 459 -22.78 -4.29 26.08
C THR A 459 -23.50 -2.99 25.72
N THR A 460 -24.58 -2.64 26.43
CA THR A 460 -25.26 -1.36 26.25
C THR A 460 -24.35 -0.19 26.63
N CYS A 461 -23.59 -0.33 27.72
CA CYS A 461 -22.61 0.69 28.15
C CYS A 461 -21.56 0.98 27.08
N ILE A 462 -20.99 -0.06 26.44
CA ILE A 462 -20.02 0.15 25.36
C ILE A 462 -20.69 0.64 24.07
N ALA A 463 -21.92 0.19 23.76
CA ALA A 463 -22.64 0.63 22.58
C ALA A 463 -22.92 2.14 22.60
N VAL A 464 -23.15 2.74 23.78
CA VAL A 464 -23.26 4.21 23.94
C VAL A 464 -21.96 4.90 23.50
N ALA A 465 -20.81 4.44 24.00
CA ALA A 465 -19.51 5.00 23.63
C ALA A 465 -19.21 4.84 22.13
N MET A 466 -19.51 3.66 21.57
CA MET A 466 -19.36 3.38 20.14
C MET A 466 -20.25 4.27 19.27
N VAL A 467 -21.46 4.60 19.73
CA VAL A 467 -22.35 5.50 19.01
C VAL A 467 -21.84 6.94 19.06
N LEU A 468 -21.43 7.40 20.24
CA LEU A 468 -20.92 8.76 20.42
C LEU A 468 -19.65 9.01 19.59
N ASN A 469 -18.68 8.10 19.64
CA ASN A 469 -17.44 8.23 18.90
C ASN A 469 -17.60 7.85 17.42
N GLY A 470 -18.49 6.90 17.11
CA GLY A 470 -18.80 6.51 15.74
C GLY A 470 -19.35 7.63 14.88
N ALA A 471 -20.09 8.57 15.49
CA ALA A 471 -20.56 9.78 14.83
C ALA A 471 -19.43 10.67 14.30
N ILE A 472 -18.25 10.64 14.94
CA ILE A 472 -17.09 11.41 14.51
C ILE A 472 -16.60 10.86 13.17
N GLY A 473 -16.42 9.54 13.09
CA GLY A 473 -16.00 8.87 11.85
C GLY A 473 -17.03 9.02 10.72
N SER A 474 -18.32 8.81 11.00
CA SER A 474 -19.37 8.88 9.96
C SER A 474 -19.64 10.30 9.45
N ARG A 475 -19.27 11.33 10.21
CA ARG A 475 -19.46 12.74 9.80
C ARG A 475 -18.19 13.35 9.22
N LEU A 476 -17.03 13.06 9.79
CA LEU A 476 -15.76 13.66 9.37
C LEU A 476 -15.02 12.80 8.34
N HIS A 477 -15.35 11.52 8.22
CA HIS A 477 -14.69 10.56 7.32
C HIS A 477 -13.20 10.36 7.60
N VAL A 478 -12.76 10.60 8.84
CA VAL A 478 -11.37 10.53 9.29
C VAL A 478 -11.19 9.39 10.31
N PRO A 479 -10.03 8.70 10.34
CA PRO A 479 -9.75 7.65 11.33
C PRO A 479 -9.56 8.20 12.75
N PHE A 480 -9.70 7.32 13.75
CA PHE A 480 -9.53 7.65 15.17
C PHE A 480 -8.17 8.29 15.46
N SER A 481 -7.11 7.74 14.86
CA SER A 481 -5.74 8.18 15.08
C SER A 481 -5.51 9.66 14.76
N VAL A 482 -6.19 10.18 13.74
CA VAL A 482 -6.14 11.59 13.36
C VAL A 482 -7.09 12.43 14.22
N ILE A 483 -8.32 11.96 14.46
CA ILE A 483 -9.31 12.64 15.32
C ILE A 483 -8.74 12.91 16.72
N ALA A 484 -7.95 11.98 17.25
CA ALA A 484 -7.33 12.10 18.57
C ALA A 484 -6.44 13.36 18.71
N ALA A 485 -5.90 13.90 17.60
CA ALA A 485 -5.17 15.18 17.60
C ALA A 485 -6.06 16.34 18.06
N GLY A 486 -7.32 16.31 17.65
CA GLY A 486 -8.31 17.32 18.01
C GLY A 486 -8.54 17.39 19.50
N SER A 487 -8.56 16.25 20.21
CA SER A 487 -8.88 16.23 21.64
C SER A 487 -7.65 16.23 22.55
N PHE A 488 -6.62 15.47 22.20
CA PHE A 488 -5.40 15.32 23.02
C PHE A 488 -4.30 16.32 22.65
N GLY A 489 -4.36 16.89 21.44
CA GLY A 489 -3.27 17.66 20.85
C GLY A 489 -2.33 16.81 20.00
N TYR A 490 -1.56 17.46 19.14
CA TYR A 490 -0.78 16.79 18.10
C TYR A 490 0.23 15.74 18.61
N TRP A 491 0.89 16.01 19.75
CA TRP A 491 1.88 15.08 20.32
C TRP A 491 1.25 14.14 21.35
N PHE A 492 0.35 14.62 22.20
CA PHE A 492 -0.23 13.77 23.24
C PHE A 492 -1.21 12.73 22.68
N ARG A 493 -1.75 12.91 21.45
CA ARG A 493 -2.56 11.87 20.77
C ARG A 493 -1.82 10.53 20.64
N TYR A 494 -0.49 10.54 20.50
CA TYR A 494 0.29 9.30 20.33
C TYR A 494 0.16 8.38 21.55
N PHE A 495 -0.04 8.93 22.74
CA PHE A 495 -0.31 8.13 23.93
C PHE A 495 -1.63 7.33 23.79
N ALA A 496 -2.70 7.98 23.31
CA ALA A 496 -3.98 7.32 23.09
C ALA A 496 -3.89 6.25 21.98
N ILE A 497 -3.14 6.55 20.92
CA ILE A 497 -2.91 5.65 19.78
C ILE A 497 -2.11 4.41 20.22
N VAL A 498 -1.00 4.59 20.95
CA VAL A 498 -0.20 3.47 21.48
C VAL A 498 -1.00 2.60 22.43
N SER A 499 -1.75 3.22 23.36
CA SER A 499 -2.59 2.49 24.32
C SER A 499 -3.61 1.59 23.60
N ARG A 500 -4.18 2.08 22.50
CA ARG A 500 -5.13 1.32 21.69
C ARG A 500 -4.47 0.24 20.83
N ALA A 501 -3.35 0.55 20.20
CA ALA A 501 -2.59 -0.36 19.34
C ALA A 501 -2.13 -1.60 20.12
N VAL A 502 -1.61 -1.40 21.34
CA VAL A 502 -1.20 -2.48 22.24
C VAL A 502 -2.35 -3.45 22.50
N LEU A 503 -3.54 -2.92 22.82
CA LEU A 503 -4.70 -3.77 23.11
C LEU A 503 -5.20 -4.54 21.88
N ALA A 504 -5.16 -3.92 20.69
CA ALA A 504 -5.50 -4.65 19.47
C ALA A 504 -4.52 -5.78 19.17
N MET A 505 -3.22 -5.59 19.45
CA MET A 505 -2.22 -6.67 19.34
C MET A 505 -2.44 -7.76 20.39
N PHE A 506 -2.85 -7.43 21.61
CA PHE A 506 -3.25 -8.45 22.60
C PHE A 506 -4.44 -9.27 22.12
N TRP A 507 -5.51 -8.62 21.63
CA TRP A 507 -6.66 -9.34 21.11
C TRP A 507 -6.31 -10.19 19.89
N LEU A 508 -5.44 -9.68 19.01
CA LEU A 508 -4.90 -10.48 17.91
C LEU A 508 -4.25 -11.76 18.44
N GLY A 509 -3.41 -11.64 19.46
CA GLY A 509 -2.75 -12.76 20.14
C GLY A 509 -3.74 -13.72 20.81
N VAL A 510 -4.73 -13.22 21.55
CA VAL A 510 -5.76 -14.05 22.21
C VAL A 510 -6.53 -14.88 21.19
N GLN A 511 -6.88 -14.30 20.04
CA GLN A 511 -7.49 -15.06 18.96
C GLN A 511 -6.51 -16.03 18.29
N CYS A 512 -5.21 -15.72 18.20
CA CYS A 512 -4.20 -16.71 17.77
C CYS A 512 -4.17 -17.92 18.70
N ALA A 513 -4.23 -17.68 20.01
CA ALA A 513 -4.26 -18.73 21.01
C ALA A 513 -5.53 -19.58 20.84
N ASN A 514 -6.71 -18.96 20.77
CA ASN A 514 -7.97 -19.67 20.46
C ASN A 514 -7.90 -20.46 19.15
N GLY A 515 -7.32 -19.89 18.11
CA GLY A 515 -7.10 -20.53 16.83
C GLY A 515 -6.22 -21.77 16.90
N SER A 516 -5.21 -21.76 17.79
CA SER A 516 -4.35 -22.92 18.06
C SER A 516 -5.11 -24.10 18.66
N TYR A 517 -6.12 -23.86 19.50
CA TYR A 517 -6.99 -24.91 20.02
C TYR A 517 -7.84 -25.52 18.89
N CYS A 518 -8.31 -24.70 17.94
CA CYS A 518 -9.03 -25.20 16.77
C CYS A 518 -8.15 -26.15 15.94
N ILE A 519 -6.89 -25.75 15.65
CA ILE A 519 -5.93 -26.60 14.94
C ILE A 519 -5.65 -27.89 15.72
N THR A 520 -5.49 -27.80 17.04
CA THR A 520 -5.28 -28.98 17.90
C THR A 520 -6.43 -29.98 17.78
N ILE A 521 -7.68 -29.51 17.83
CA ILE A 521 -8.86 -30.36 17.67
C ILE A 521 -8.92 -30.95 16.26
N MET A 522 -8.69 -30.15 15.22
CA MET A 522 -8.69 -30.61 13.82
C MET A 522 -7.65 -31.71 13.58
N LEU A 523 -6.41 -31.50 14.05
CA LEU A 523 -5.33 -32.47 13.91
C LEU A 523 -5.60 -33.72 14.74
N SER A 524 -6.14 -33.58 15.96
CA SER A 524 -6.49 -34.73 16.81
C SER A 524 -7.68 -35.54 16.26
N SER A 525 -8.62 -34.88 15.57
CA SER A 525 -9.72 -35.55 14.87
C SER A 525 -9.23 -36.41 13.71
N TRP A 526 -8.27 -35.90 12.92
CA TRP A 526 -7.73 -36.60 11.76
C TRP A 526 -6.71 -37.66 12.17
N ALA A 527 -5.75 -37.30 13.03
CA ALA A 527 -4.69 -38.15 13.52
C ALA A 527 -4.69 -38.17 15.07
N PRO A 528 -5.35 -39.16 15.70
CA PRO A 528 -5.38 -39.28 17.16
C PRO A 528 -4.00 -39.42 17.83
N SER A 529 -2.96 -39.76 17.07
CA SER A 529 -1.56 -39.73 17.54
C SER A 529 -1.10 -38.32 17.91
N TYR A 530 -1.64 -37.27 17.30
CA TYR A 530 -1.28 -35.88 17.59
C TYR A 530 -1.59 -35.50 19.05
N ALA A 531 -2.71 -35.98 19.59
CA ALA A 531 -3.10 -35.79 20.98
C ALA A 531 -2.16 -36.49 22.00
N ARG A 532 -1.22 -37.32 21.53
CA ARG A 532 -0.29 -38.10 22.36
C ARG A 532 1.17 -37.62 22.25
N ILE A 533 1.41 -36.45 21.65
CA ILE A 533 2.75 -35.86 21.59
C ILE A 533 3.26 -35.59 23.01
N PRO A 534 4.43 -36.12 23.41
CA PRO A 534 4.99 -35.87 24.74
C PRO A 534 5.38 -34.40 24.90
N ASN A 535 5.03 -33.82 26.06
CA ASN A 535 5.37 -32.43 26.35
C ASN A 535 6.86 -32.30 26.71
N SER A 536 7.58 -31.45 25.98
CA SER A 536 8.99 -31.10 26.21
C SER A 536 9.17 -29.70 26.81
N LEU A 537 8.10 -28.92 26.93
CA LEU A 537 8.13 -27.56 27.49
C LEU A 537 7.92 -27.57 29.02
N PRO A 538 8.56 -26.66 29.76
CA PRO A 538 8.34 -26.51 31.20
C PRO A 538 6.93 -25.97 31.49
N GLU A 539 6.37 -26.30 32.67
CA GLU A 539 5.04 -25.81 33.09
C GLU A 539 4.95 -24.27 33.09
N SER A 540 6.07 -23.58 33.36
CA SER A 540 6.16 -22.11 33.33
C SER A 540 5.88 -21.49 31.95
N ALA A 541 5.96 -22.27 30.86
CA ALA A 541 5.60 -21.84 29.52
C ALA A 541 4.09 -21.57 29.38
N GLY A 542 3.25 -22.23 30.19
CA GLY A 542 1.79 -22.10 30.15
C GLY A 542 1.13 -22.68 28.89
N ILE A 543 1.86 -23.50 28.13
CA ILE A 543 1.39 -24.18 26.91
C ILE A 543 2.19 -25.48 26.71
N THR A 544 1.56 -26.51 26.16
CA THR A 544 2.23 -27.79 25.86
C THR A 544 2.96 -27.74 24.51
N SER A 545 3.91 -28.64 24.27
CA SER A 545 4.58 -28.77 22.96
C SER A 545 3.60 -28.96 21.81
N MET A 546 2.56 -29.77 22.02
CA MET A 546 1.47 -29.95 21.06
C MET A 546 0.74 -28.63 20.79
N GLY A 547 0.37 -27.90 21.85
CA GLY A 547 -0.29 -26.60 21.73
C GLY A 547 0.60 -25.58 21.00
N MET A 548 1.91 -25.57 21.27
CA MET A 548 2.86 -24.68 20.62
C MET A 548 2.99 -24.97 19.12
N CYS A 549 3.03 -26.25 18.73
CA CYS A 549 2.99 -26.63 17.31
C CYS A 549 1.71 -26.13 16.64
N SER A 550 0.55 -26.37 17.26
CA SER A 550 -0.73 -25.87 16.74
C SER A 550 -0.80 -24.35 16.68
N PHE A 551 -0.15 -23.65 17.62
CA PHE A 551 -0.07 -22.20 17.66
C PHE A 551 0.74 -21.66 16.48
N PHE A 552 1.92 -22.24 16.23
CA PHE A 552 2.73 -21.91 15.07
C PHE A 552 1.98 -22.17 13.75
N LEU A 553 1.27 -23.31 13.66
CA LEU A 553 0.47 -23.64 12.48
C LEU A 553 -0.70 -22.67 12.28
N PHE A 554 -1.44 -22.32 13.33
CA PHE A 554 -2.49 -21.31 13.21
C PHE A 554 -1.89 -19.96 12.77
N TRP A 555 -0.79 -19.57 13.41
CA TRP A 555 -0.12 -18.30 13.15
C TRP A 555 0.31 -18.19 11.68
N ILE A 556 0.95 -19.20 11.10
CA ILE A 556 1.38 -19.16 9.70
C ILE A 556 0.19 -19.25 8.73
N LEU A 557 -0.84 -20.04 9.04
CA LEU A 557 -2.03 -20.21 8.18
C LEU A 557 -2.87 -18.94 8.09
N GLN A 558 -2.95 -18.13 9.14
CA GLN A 558 -3.70 -16.87 9.09
C GLN A 558 -2.95 -15.73 8.37
N LEU A 559 -1.60 -15.76 8.28
CA LEU A 559 -0.81 -14.63 7.74
C LEU A 559 -1.27 -14.18 6.34
N PRO A 560 -1.51 -15.08 5.35
CA PRO A 560 -1.98 -14.66 4.03
C PRO A 560 -3.31 -13.90 4.08
N MET A 561 -4.18 -14.28 5.02
CA MET A 561 -5.50 -13.64 5.21
C MET A 561 -5.38 -12.24 5.83
N LEU A 562 -4.39 -12.01 6.71
CA LEU A 562 -4.12 -10.69 7.30
C LEU A 562 -3.59 -9.67 6.27
N LEU A 563 -3.04 -10.14 5.15
CA LEU A 563 -2.51 -9.29 4.06
C LEU A 563 -3.58 -8.87 3.04
N ILE A 564 -4.81 -9.38 3.16
CA ILE A 564 -5.93 -9.03 2.29
C ILE A 564 -6.42 -7.62 2.67
N HIS A 565 -6.48 -6.74 1.67
CA HIS A 565 -6.95 -5.38 1.88
C HIS A 565 -8.43 -5.36 2.35
N PRO A 566 -8.83 -4.49 3.29
CA PRO A 566 -10.18 -4.47 3.87
C PRO A 566 -11.33 -4.44 2.84
N THR A 567 -11.11 -3.81 1.69
CA THR A 567 -12.10 -3.70 0.60
C THR A 567 -12.49 -5.04 -0.04
N LYS A 568 -11.68 -6.10 0.13
CA LYS A 568 -11.89 -7.43 -0.48
C LYS A 568 -12.42 -8.49 0.51
N LEU A 569 -12.77 -8.11 1.74
CA LEU A 569 -13.14 -9.05 2.81
C LEU A 569 -14.60 -9.54 2.78
N ARG A 570 -15.45 -9.01 1.88
CA ARG A 570 -16.88 -9.34 1.84
C ARG A 570 -17.20 -10.85 1.79
N PRO A 571 -16.50 -11.70 1.00
CA PRO A 571 -16.75 -13.14 0.98
C PRO A 571 -16.56 -13.82 2.33
N LEU A 572 -15.58 -13.36 3.13
CA LEU A 572 -15.28 -13.91 4.45
C LEU A 572 -16.47 -13.73 5.42
N PHE A 573 -17.16 -12.60 5.33
CA PHE A 573 -18.34 -12.33 6.15
C PHE A 573 -19.49 -13.27 5.81
N TYR A 574 -19.75 -13.54 4.54
CA TYR A 574 -20.83 -14.45 4.13
C TYR A 574 -20.60 -15.88 4.62
N VAL A 575 -19.36 -16.38 4.51
CA VAL A 575 -18.99 -17.70 5.05
C VAL A 575 -19.20 -17.73 6.56
N LYS A 576 -18.73 -16.69 7.27
CA LYS A 576 -18.84 -16.59 8.74
C LYS A 576 -20.29 -16.52 9.23
N LEU A 577 -21.17 -15.84 8.49
CA LEU A 577 -22.61 -15.74 8.77
C LEU A 577 -23.34 -17.09 8.70
N VAL A 578 -22.78 -18.08 8.02
CA VAL A 578 -23.35 -19.45 7.97
C VAL A 578 -22.62 -20.37 8.96
N ALA A 579 -21.29 -20.36 8.93
CA ALA A 579 -20.47 -21.28 9.72
C ALA A 579 -20.64 -21.07 11.24
N THR A 580 -20.68 -19.81 11.70
CA THR A 580 -20.69 -19.51 13.13
C THR A 580 -22.02 -19.85 13.80
N PRO A 581 -23.19 -19.44 13.26
CA PRO A 581 -24.47 -19.86 13.84
C PRO A 581 -24.63 -21.38 13.83
N ALA A 582 -24.17 -22.06 12.77
CA ALA A 582 -24.25 -23.52 12.68
C ALA A 582 -23.46 -24.22 13.81
N VAL A 583 -22.23 -23.79 14.09
CA VAL A 583 -21.44 -24.40 15.18
C VAL A 583 -21.97 -24.04 16.56
N VAL A 584 -22.46 -22.81 16.77
CA VAL A 584 -23.06 -22.39 18.05
C VAL A 584 -24.32 -23.21 18.35
N LEU A 585 -25.25 -23.30 17.38
CA LEU A 585 -26.48 -24.08 17.53
C LEU A 585 -26.20 -25.58 17.66
N GLY A 586 -25.23 -26.10 16.90
CA GLY A 586 -24.82 -27.50 16.99
C GLY A 586 -24.25 -27.86 18.36
N THR A 587 -23.37 -27.01 18.90
CA THR A 587 -22.77 -27.21 20.22
C THR A 587 -23.81 -27.09 21.34
N LEU A 588 -24.68 -26.10 21.25
CA LEU A 588 -25.82 -25.92 22.18
C LEU A 588 -26.75 -27.14 22.18
N GLY A 589 -27.18 -27.58 20.99
CA GLY A 589 -28.09 -28.72 20.85
C GLY A 589 -27.49 -30.01 21.39
N TRP A 590 -26.19 -30.24 21.15
CA TRP A 590 -25.48 -31.37 21.72
C TRP A 590 -25.40 -31.30 23.25
N ALA A 591 -25.01 -30.15 23.81
CA ALA A 591 -24.83 -29.99 25.26
C ALA A 591 -26.15 -30.15 26.02
N VAL A 592 -27.24 -29.54 25.53
CA VAL A 592 -28.59 -29.68 26.12
C VAL A 592 -29.08 -31.12 26.06
N LYS A 593 -28.84 -31.83 24.95
CA LYS A 593 -29.20 -33.25 24.82
C LYS A 593 -28.41 -34.10 25.81
N LYS A 594 -27.10 -33.85 25.97
CA LYS A 594 -26.22 -34.58 26.89
C LYS A 594 -26.61 -34.33 28.36
N ALA A 595 -27.06 -33.13 28.68
CA ALA A 595 -27.58 -32.75 30.00
C ALA A 595 -28.95 -33.35 30.36
N GLY A 596 -29.60 -34.11 29.46
CA GLY A 596 -30.93 -34.67 29.69
C GLY A 596 -32.09 -33.69 29.46
N GLY A 597 -31.85 -32.57 28.76
CA GLY A 597 -32.83 -31.52 28.47
C GLY A 597 -32.51 -30.18 29.15
N GLY A 598 -33.39 -29.20 28.97
CA GLY A 598 -33.17 -27.83 29.48
C GLY A 598 -33.46 -27.63 30.98
N GLY A 599 -34.14 -28.57 31.64
CA GLY A 599 -34.75 -28.36 32.96
C GLY A 599 -33.78 -28.11 34.11
N GLU A 600 -32.73 -28.91 34.24
CA GLU A 600 -31.76 -28.79 35.35
C GLU A 600 -30.85 -27.56 35.22
N ILE A 601 -30.63 -27.10 33.99
CA ILE A 601 -29.83 -25.92 33.66
C ILE A 601 -30.41 -24.66 34.34
N PHE A 602 -31.74 -24.54 34.39
CA PHE A 602 -32.42 -23.38 34.97
C PHE A 602 -32.53 -23.39 36.50
N LYS A 603 -32.23 -24.53 37.15
CA LYS A 603 -32.26 -24.70 38.61
C LYS A 603 -30.93 -24.36 39.29
N LEU A 604 -29.87 -24.13 38.52
CA LEU A 604 -28.56 -23.76 39.06
C LEU A 604 -28.61 -22.36 39.68
N GLU A 605 -28.21 -22.27 40.95
CA GLU A 605 -28.10 -21.04 41.73
C GLU A 605 -26.65 -20.54 41.75
N PRO A 606 -26.39 -19.24 41.98
CA PRO A 606 -25.04 -18.71 42.05
C PRO A 606 -24.28 -19.30 43.25
N GLU A 607 -22.97 -19.51 43.07
CA GLU A 607 -22.08 -19.98 44.14
C GLU A 607 -21.86 -18.88 45.21
N VAL A 608 -22.01 -17.60 44.82
CA VAL A 608 -21.95 -16.46 45.74
C VAL A 608 -23.35 -16.12 46.28
N PRO A 609 -23.55 -16.03 47.61
CA PRO A 609 -24.86 -15.76 48.20
C PRO A 609 -25.48 -14.43 47.73
N ARG A 610 -26.72 -14.49 47.22
CA ARG A 610 -27.51 -13.30 46.86
C ARG A 610 -27.68 -12.38 48.07
N GLY A 611 -27.51 -11.07 47.85
CA GLY A 611 -27.64 -10.05 48.90
C GLY A 611 -26.35 -9.77 49.68
N SER A 612 -25.27 -10.52 49.44
CA SER A 612 -23.94 -10.19 50.00
C SER A 612 -23.30 -9.01 49.25
N ALA A 613 -22.40 -8.28 49.91
CA ALA A 613 -21.61 -7.23 49.25
C ALA A 613 -20.76 -7.82 48.12
N GLN A 614 -20.16 -9.00 48.35
CA GLN A 614 -19.37 -9.73 47.36
C GLN A 614 -20.15 -10.01 46.07
N TYR A 615 -21.43 -10.38 46.18
CA TYR A 615 -22.30 -10.60 45.03
C TYR A 615 -22.47 -9.33 44.18
N ALA A 616 -22.72 -8.17 44.81
CA ALA A 616 -22.90 -6.91 44.09
C ALA A 616 -21.61 -6.47 43.36
N TRP A 617 -20.46 -6.57 44.04
CA TRP A 617 -19.17 -6.21 43.46
C TRP A 617 -18.73 -7.17 42.35
N LEU A 618 -19.02 -8.48 42.49
CA LEU A 618 -18.77 -9.45 41.43
C LEU A 618 -19.65 -9.17 40.19
N TRP A 619 -20.91 -8.81 40.39
CA TRP A 619 -21.81 -8.41 39.32
C TRP A 619 -21.26 -7.19 38.55
N LEU A 620 -20.84 -6.15 39.28
CA LEU A 620 -20.23 -4.94 38.68
C LEU A 620 -18.94 -5.28 37.95
N SER A 621 -18.05 -6.08 38.55
CA SER A 621 -16.78 -6.48 37.93
C SER A 621 -17.00 -7.27 36.64
N CYS A 622 -17.98 -8.18 36.61
CA CYS A 622 -18.33 -8.93 35.41
C CYS A 622 -18.92 -8.00 34.34
N MET A 623 -19.79 -7.06 34.73
CA MET A 623 -20.36 -6.06 33.82
C MET A 623 -19.28 -5.16 33.22
N SER A 624 -18.34 -4.67 34.03
CA SER A 624 -17.21 -3.88 33.55
C SER A 624 -16.30 -4.69 32.63
N SER A 625 -16.09 -5.98 32.91
CA SER A 625 -15.33 -6.89 32.04
C SER A 625 -16.01 -7.09 30.68
N VAL A 626 -17.34 -7.25 30.65
CA VAL A 626 -18.12 -7.32 29.40
C VAL A 626 -17.97 -6.03 28.59
N THR A 627 -18.05 -4.87 29.25
CA THR A 627 -17.83 -3.59 28.59
C THR A 627 -16.39 -3.44 28.09
N GLY A 628 -15.42 -3.89 28.88
CA GLY A 628 -13.99 -3.94 28.57
C GLY A 628 -13.66 -4.77 27.33
N GLN A 629 -14.43 -5.82 27.06
CA GLN A 629 -14.23 -6.68 25.89
C GLN A 629 -14.24 -5.91 24.57
N TRP A 630 -15.13 -4.93 24.44
CA TRP A 630 -15.30 -4.11 23.23
C TRP A 630 -14.82 -2.67 23.42
N ALA A 631 -14.09 -2.40 24.51
CA ALA A 631 -13.52 -1.09 24.84
C ALA A 631 -12.68 -0.50 23.70
N THR A 632 -11.93 -1.34 22.98
CA THR A 632 -11.15 -0.95 21.79
C THR A 632 -12.05 -0.26 20.75
N MET A 633 -13.14 -0.92 20.38
CA MET A 633 -14.12 -0.40 19.42
C MET A 633 -14.84 0.84 19.95
N GLY A 634 -15.02 0.97 21.27
CA GLY A 634 -15.51 2.20 21.88
C GLY A 634 -14.67 3.44 21.54
N VAL A 635 -13.38 3.26 21.22
CA VAL A 635 -12.45 4.33 20.86
C VAL A 635 -12.27 4.43 19.34
N ASN A 636 -12.03 3.31 18.64
CA ASN A 636 -11.63 3.33 17.22
C ASN A 636 -12.70 2.90 16.21
N ILE A 637 -13.96 2.83 16.62
CA ILE A 637 -15.08 2.70 15.68
C ILE A 637 -15.06 3.74 14.53
N PRO A 638 -14.49 4.98 14.67
CA PRO A 638 -14.32 5.87 13.51
C PRO A 638 -13.55 5.26 12.33
N ASP A 639 -12.61 4.34 12.57
CA ASP A 639 -11.81 3.69 11.52
C ASP A 639 -12.67 2.90 10.52
N PHE A 640 -13.81 2.40 10.98
CA PHE A 640 -14.78 1.66 10.19
C PHE A 640 -15.89 2.57 9.68
N LEU A 641 -16.42 3.44 10.54
CA LEU A 641 -17.56 4.28 10.19
C LEU A 641 -17.21 5.47 9.30
N ARG A 642 -15.91 5.77 9.10
CA ARG A 642 -15.45 6.70 8.05
C ARG A 642 -15.88 6.29 6.63
N TYR A 643 -16.17 5.01 6.40
CA TYR A 643 -16.69 4.52 5.13
C TYR A 643 -18.23 4.58 5.01
N SER A 644 -18.93 5.08 6.04
CA SER A 644 -20.40 5.17 6.06
C SER A 644 -20.91 6.17 5.02
N LYS A 645 -22.00 5.81 4.34
CA LYS A 645 -22.75 6.74 3.45
C LYS A 645 -23.56 7.77 4.22
N SER A 646 -24.00 7.42 5.43
CA SER A 646 -24.89 8.26 6.23
C SER A 646 -24.18 8.76 7.49
N PRO A 647 -24.31 10.05 7.83
CA PRO A 647 -23.74 10.61 9.06
C PRO A 647 -24.37 10.02 10.33
N ASN A 648 -25.59 9.48 10.22
CA ASN A 648 -26.34 8.91 11.34
C ASN A 648 -26.41 7.37 11.31
N GLY A 649 -25.76 6.73 10.33
CA GLY A 649 -25.77 5.25 10.22
C GLY A 649 -25.25 4.54 11.46
N GLN A 650 -24.40 5.21 12.23
CA GLN A 650 -23.84 4.73 13.50
C GLN A 650 -24.92 4.42 14.58
N LEU A 651 -26.08 5.09 14.55
CA LEU A 651 -27.11 4.98 15.60
C LEU A 651 -27.71 3.59 15.70
N VAL A 652 -27.70 2.83 14.59
CA VAL A 652 -28.21 1.45 14.54
C VAL A 652 -27.48 0.52 15.52
N GLN A 653 -26.25 0.87 15.89
CA GLN A 653 -25.43 0.07 16.80
C GLN A 653 -26.00 0.01 18.22
N LEU A 654 -26.67 1.07 18.68
CA LEU A 654 -27.18 1.16 20.05
C LEU A 654 -28.18 0.05 20.40
N PRO A 655 -29.23 -0.22 19.59
CA PRO A 655 -30.11 -1.36 19.84
C PRO A 655 -29.54 -2.68 19.33
N PHE A 656 -28.77 -2.67 18.22
CA PHE A 656 -28.39 -3.90 17.53
C PHE A 656 -27.25 -4.65 18.21
N VAL A 657 -26.21 -3.93 18.66
CA VAL A 657 -25.02 -4.55 19.27
C VAL A 657 -25.37 -5.27 20.58
N PRO A 658 -26.08 -4.65 21.56
CA PRO A 658 -26.50 -5.34 22.77
C PRO A 658 -27.42 -6.53 22.49
N PHE A 659 -28.32 -6.41 21.50
CA PHE A 659 -29.23 -7.50 21.15
C PHE A 659 -28.50 -8.73 20.62
N VAL A 660 -27.67 -8.58 19.58
CA VAL A 660 -26.96 -9.71 18.96
C VAL A 660 -25.95 -10.33 19.93
N PHE A 661 -25.22 -9.50 20.67
CA PHE A 661 -24.24 -9.98 21.64
C PHE A 661 -24.90 -10.75 22.79
N THR A 662 -26.03 -10.24 23.33
CA THR A 662 -26.78 -10.95 24.38
C THR A 662 -27.40 -12.23 23.86
N LEU A 663 -27.90 -12.25 22.63
CA LEU A 663 -28.44 -13.47 22.00
C LEU A 663 -27.36 -14.55 21.88
N CYS A 664 -26.18 -14.18 21.38
CA CYS A 664 -25.04 -15.08 21.27
C CYS A 664 -24.52 -15.54 22.64
N GLY A 665 -24.37 -14.61 23.58
CA GLY A 665 -23.98 -14.87 24.96
C GLY A 665 -24.94 -15.80 25.69
N THR A 666 -26.25 -15.64 25.48
CA THR A 666 -27.27 -16.51 26.07
C THR A 666 -27.11 -17.96 25.59
N MET A 667 -26.82 -18.17 24.30
CA MET A 667 -26.50 -19.52 23.80
C MET A 667 -25.23 -20.08 24.46
N GLY A 668 -24.20 -19.25 24.67
CA GLY A 668 -22.99 -19.61 25.42
C GLY A 668 -23.26 -19.98 26.88
N ILE A 669 -24.10 -19.20 27.58
CA ILE A 669 -24.52 -19.42 28.97
C ILE A 669 -25.27 -20.75 29.09
N ILE A 670 -26.23 -21.03 28.22
CA ILE A 670 -26.99 -22.28 28.25
C ILE A 670 -26.05 -23.47 27.99
N THR A 671 -25.16 -23.35 27.00
CA THR A 671 -24.19 -24.40 26.66
C THR A 671 -23.23 -24.68 27.82
N THR A 672 -22.65 -23.64 28.42
CA THR A 672 -21.73 -23.76 29.55
C THR A 672 -22.46 -24.29 30.78
N SER A 673 -23.66 -23.80 31.06
CA SER A 673 -24.47 -24.27 32.18
C SER A 673 -24.86 -25.74 32.06
N ALA A 674 -25.13 -26.22 30.83
CA ALA A 674 -25.34 -27.65 30.55
C ALA A 674 -24.11 -28.50 30.90
N THR A 675 -22.88 -28.00 30.71
CA THR A 675 -21.67 -28.78 31.01
C THR A 675 -21.55 -29.09 32.50
N LYS A 676 -22.04 -28.22 33.38
CA LYS A 676 -22.04 -28.46 34.84
C LYS A 676 -22.83 -29.72 35.22
N THR A 677 -23.91 -30.04 34.49
CA THR A 677 -24.79 -31.15 34.86
C THR A 677 -24.21 -32.52 34.52
N PHE A 678 -23.43 -32.64 33.44
CA PHE A 678 -22.86 -33.92 33.00
C PHE A 678 -21.34 -34.05 33.19
N HIS A 679 -20.61 -32.92 33.22
CA HIS A 679 -19.16 -32.88 33.40
C HIS A 679 -18.77 -32.49 34.85
N GLY A 680 -19.69 -31.92 35.64
CA GLY A 680 -19.43 -31.49 37.02
C GLY A 680 -18.77 -30.11 37.15
N GLU A 681 -18.31 -29.53 36.03
CA GLU A 681 -17.64 -28.23 35.97
C GLU A 681 -18.22 -27.36 34.85
N TYR A 682 -18.09 -26.04 34.99
CA TYR A 682 -18.47 -25.09 33.94
C TYR A 682 -17.33 -24.99 32.92
N LEU A 683 -17.46 -25.69 31.79
CA LEU A 683 -16.54 -25.54 30.66
C LEU A 683 -16.83 -24.21 29.95
N TRP A 684 -16.16 -23.15 30.40
CA TRP A 684 -16.35 -21.79 29.91
C TRP A 684 -15.85 -21.57 28.48
N ASN A 685 -14.88 -22.38 28.03
CA ASN A 685 -14.32 -22.31 26.68
C ASN A 685 -15.05 -23.30 25.75
N PRO A 686 -15.72 -22.83 24.68
CA PRO A 686 -16.47 -23.70 23.77
C PRO A 686 -15.62 -24.76 23.07
N LEU A 687 -14.32 -24.49 22.87
CA LEU A 687 -13.42 -25.46 22.23
C LEU A 687 -13.15 -26.66 23.13
N ASP A 688 -13.15 -26.47 24.46
CA ASP A 688 -13.02 -27.58 25.41
C ASP A 688 -14.27 -28.48 25.36
N ILE A 689 -15.45 -27.89 25.17
CA ILE A 689 -16.70 -28.64 24.98
C ILE A 689 -16.64 -29.49 23.69
N ILE A 690 -16.14 -28.92 22.60
CA ILE A 690 -15.99 -29.63 21.32
C ILE A 690 -14.93 -30.73 21.44
N SER A 691 -13.89 -30.55 22.25
CA SER A 691 -12.85 -31.56 22.46
C SER A 691 -13.40 -32.87 23.04
N LEU A 692 -14.47 -32.80 23.86
CA LEU A 692 -15.17 -33.99 24.37
C LEU A 692 -15.77 -34.87 23.25
N TRP A 693 -15.96 -34.32 22.05
CA TRP A 693 -16.51 -35.09 20.93
C TRP A 693 -15.48 -36.02 20.31
N LEU A 694 -14.18 -35.79 20.56
CA LEU A 694 -13.11 -36.66 20.09
C LEU A 694 -13.22 -38.08 20.65
N GLU A 695 -13.80 -38.22 21.84
CA GLU A 695 -14.02 -39.51 22.51
C GLU A 695 -15.25 -40.27 21.97
N ASN A 696 -16.15 -39.60 21.24
CA ASN A 696 -17.41 -40.16 20.73
C ASN A 696 -17.24 -40.95 19.41
N GLY A 697 -16.13 -41.67 19.26
CA GLY A 697 -15.84 -42.49 18.08
C GLY A 697 -15.57 -41.69 16.79
N SER A 698 -15.63 -42.34 15.62
CA SER A 698 -15.31 -41.73 14.32
C SER A 698 -16.29 -40.61 13.93
N GLY A 699 -17.58 -40.80 14.20
CA GLY A 699 -18.60 -39.77 13.96
C GLY A 699 -18.39 -38.53 14.81
N GLY A 700 -18.05 -38.70 16.09
CA GLY A 700 -17.70 -37.61 17.01
C GLY A 700 -16.47 -36.82 16.56
N ARG A 701 -15.40 -37.52 16.16
CA ARG A 701 -14.19 -36.87 15.62
C ARG A 701 -14.47 -36.07 14.34
N CYS A 702 -15.32 -36.58 13.46
CA CYS A 702 -15.75 -35.88 12.25
C CYS A 702 -16.51 -34.60 12.59
N ALA A 703 -17.48 -34.67 13.51
CA ALA A 703 -18.20 -33.50 13.99
C ALA A 703 -17.27 -32.46 14.65
N ALA A 704 -16.31 -32.93 15.46
CA ALA A 704 -15.32 -32.08 16.11
C ALA A 704 -14.43 -31.34 15.09
N PHE A 705 -14.04 -32.02 14.00
CA PHE A 705 -13.24 -31.42 12.93
C PHE A 705 -14.00 -30.26 12.26
N PHE A 706 -15.24 -30.49 11.84
CA PHE A 706 -16.03 -29.45 11.17
C PHE A 706 -16.42 -28.30 12.12
N ALA A 707 -16.68 -28.59 13.39
CA ALA A 707 -16.92 -27.57 14.41
C ALA A 707 -15.66 -26.71 14.65
N ALA A 708 -14.50 -27.35 14.79
CA ALA A 708 -13.23 -26.64 14.94
C ALA A 708 -12.84 -25.85 13.68
N LEU A 709 -13.14 -26.36 12.48
CA LEU A 709 -12.94 -25.63 11.22
C LEU A 709 -13.84 -24.39 11.14
N ALA A 710 -15.11 -24.49 11.56
CA ALA A 710 -16.00 -23.34 11.62
C ALA A 710 -15.48 -22.26 12.58
N TRP A 711 -15.00 -22.67 13.76
CA TRP A 711 -14.37 -21.75 14.71
C TRP A 711 -13.04 -21.18 14.22
N PHE A 712 -12.23 -21.97 13.52
CA PHE A 712 -11.01 -21.50 12.87
C PHE A 712 -11.32 -20.35 11.89
N ILE A 713 -12.29 -20.55 10.99
CA ILE A 713 -12.71 -19.52 10.02
C ILE A 713 -13.25 -18.28 10.75
N ALA A 714 -14.08 -18.46 11.78
CA ALA A 714 -14.61 -17.36 12.57
C ALA A 714 -13.52 -16.55 13.28
N THR A 715 -12.52 -17.24 13.84
CA THR A 715 -11.39 -16.66 14.57
C THR A 715 -10.46 -15.88 13.65
N VAL A 716 -10.09 -16.45 12.49
CA VAL A 716 -9.32 -15.74 11.45
C VAL A 716 -10.09 -14.51 10.97
N GLY A 717 -11.40 -14.64 10.73
CA GLY A 717 -12.26 -13.52 10.33
C GLY A 717 -12.23 -12.36 11.31
N THR A 718 -12.45 -12.63 12.59
CA THR A 718 -12.38 -11.60 13.64
C THR A 718 -10.97 -11.01 13.78
N ASN A 719 -9.92 -11.80 13.62
CA ASN A 719 -8.55 -11.29 13.66
C ASN A 719 -8.23 -10.32 12.53
N VAL A 720 -8.70 -10.62 11.33
CA VAL A 720 -8.57 -9.71 10.20
C VAL A 720 -9.34 -8.41 10.51
N THR A 721 -10.62 -8.52 10.90
CA THR A 721 -11.52 -7.36 10.89
C THR A 721 -11.43 -6.48 12.12
N ALA A 722 -11.30 -7.05 13.32
CA ALA A 722 -11.33 -6.30 14.57
C ALA A 722 -9.93 -5.89 15.04
N ASN A 723 -8.93 -6.77 14.85
CA ASN A 723 -7.66 -6.67 15.57
C ASN A 723 -6.53 -6.17 14.67
N SER A 724 -6.27 -6.84 13.55
CA SER A 724 -5.11 -6.56 12.69
C SER A 724 -5.21 -5.20 11.98
N ILE A 725 -6.34 -4.92 11.32
CA ILE A 725 -6.57 -3.65 10.61
C ILE A 725 -6.49 -2.48 11.58
N SER A 726 -7.12 -2.62 12.74
CA SER A 726 -7.10 -1.58 13.77
C SER A 726 -5.67 -1.29 14.25
N ALA A 727 -4.88 -2.34 14.57
CA ALA A 727 -3.48 -2.16 14.98
C ALA A 727 -2.63 -1.56 13.85
N ALA A 728 -2.88 -1.97 12.61
CA ALA A 728 -2.19 -1.46 11.44
C ALA A 728 -2.46 0.03 11.20
N ASN A 729 -3.73 0.48 11.30
CA ASN A 729 -4.12 1.90 11.20
C ASN A 729 -3.40 2.79 12.24
N ASP A 730 -3.20 2.29 13.46
CA ASP A 730 -2.44 3.05 14.47
C ASP A 730 -0.95 3.08 14.15
N LEU A 731 -0.39 1.98 13.64
CA LEU A 731 1.03 1.92 13.28
C LEU A 731 1.35 2.82 12.08
N THR A 732 0.41 3.00 11.14
CA THR A 732 0.60 3.92 10.00
C THR A 732 0.75 5.37 10.45
N ILE A 733 0.04 5.84 11.49
CA ILE A 733 0.24 7.22 11.98
C ILE A 733 1.52 7.40 12.81
N MET A 734 1.98 6.35 13.47
CA MET A 734 3.19 6.40 14.31
C MET A 734 4.44 6.39 13.46
N PHE A 735 4.44 5.60 12.37
CA PHE A 735 5.58 5.45 11.47
C PHE A 735 5.13 5.60 10.01
N PRO A 736 4.56 6.76 9.61
CA PRO A 736 3.91 6.96 8.31
C PRO A 736 4.86 6.81 7.12
N ARG A 737 6.15 7.06 7.35
CA ARG A 737 7.20 6.83 6.37
C ARG A 737 7.47 5.36 6.09
N TYR A 738 7.21 4.46 7.04
CA TYR A 738 7.70 3.08 6.98
C TYR A 738 6.58 2.02 6.97
N ILE A 739 5.41 2.33 7.54
CA ILE A 739 4.34 1.37 7.79
C ILE A 739 3.08 1.73 7.00
N ASN A 740 2.64 0.80 6.15
CA ASN A 740 1.32 0.80 5.54
C ASN A 740 0.46 -0.28 6.21
N ILE A 741 -0.82 -0.40 5.86
CA ILE A 741 -1.72 -1.38 6.49
C ILE A 741 -1.17 -2.81 6.43
N LYS A 742 -0.57 -3.23 5.32
CA LYS A 742 -0.02 -4.59 5.17
C LYS A 742 1.18 -4.84 6.09
N ARG A 743 2.14 -3.90 6.11
CA ARG A 743 3.32 -3.98 7.00
C ARG A 743 2.90 -3.90 8.47
N GLY A 744 1.94 -3.03 8.78
CA GLY A 744 1.38 -2.88 10.13
C GLY A 744 0.72 -4.17 10.62
N SER A 745 -0.07 -4.84 9.76
CA SER A 745 -0.66 -6.14 10.09
C SER A 745 0.38 -7.22 10.40
N LEU A 746 1.51 -7.24 9.68
CA LEU A 746 2.60 -8.19 9.97
C LEU A 746 3.29 -7.90 11.30
N VAL A 747 3.59 -6.63 11.58
CA VAL A 747 4.15 -6.22 12.88
C VAL A 747 3.20 -6.60 14.01
N ALA A 748 1.90 -6.32 13.85
CA ALA A 748 0.88 -6.70 14.82
C ALA A 748 0.81 -8.23 15.00
N ALA A 749 0.93 -9.02 13.91
CA ALA A 749 0.91 -10.48 13.97
C ALA A 749 2.12 -11.07 14.71
N VAL A 750 3.31 -10.47 14.57
CA VAL A 750 4.51 -10.92 15.30
C VAL A 750 4.44 -10.51 16.76
N VAL A 751 4.19 -9.23 17.03
CA VAL A 751 4.14 -8.70 18.41
C VAL A 751 2.98 -9.32 19.18
N GLY A 752 1.78 -9.26 18.63
CA GLY A 752 0.57 -9.83 19.23
C GLY A 752 0.63 -11.35 19.36
N GLY A 753 1.13 -12.04 18.33
CA GLY A 753 1.22 -13.50 18.33
C GLY A 753 2.26 -14.07 19.30
N TRP A 754 3.46 -13.49 19.34
CA TRP A 754 4.60 -14.11 20.03
C TRP A 754 5.07 -13.32 21.25
N VAL A 755 5.23 -12.00 21.13
CA VAL A 755 5.85 -11.17 22.18
C VAL A 755 4.96 -11.08 23.42
N LEU A 756 3.64 -11.03 23.22
CA LEU A 756 2.66 -10.84 24.30
C LEU A 756 2.27 -12.13 25.04
N VAL A 757 2.73 -13.31 24.58
CA VAL A 757 2.46 -14.62 25.22
C VAL A 757 0.96 -14.83 25.52
N PRO A 758 0.07 -14.71 24.52
CA PRO A 758 -1.37 -14.53 24.74
C PRO A 758 -2.08 -15.73 25.37
N TRP A 759 -1.54 -16.95 25.23
CA TRP A 759 -2.14 -18.16 25.81
C TRP A 759 -2.21 -18.13 27.34
N LYS A 760 -1.34 -17.36 28.01
CA LYS A 760 -1.42 -17.19 29.48
C LYS A 760 -2.68 -16.45 29.92
N ILE A 761 -3.27 -15.63 29.05
CA ILE A 761 -4.52 -14.91 29.34
C ILE A 761 -5.71 -15.89 29.37
N LEU A 762 -5.67 -16.92 28.52
CA LEU A 762 -6.72 -17.94 28.41
C LEU A 762 -6.54 -19.11 29.40
N ALA A 763 -5.58 -19.01 30.33
CA ALA A 763 -5.31 -20.07 31.30
C ALA A 763 -6.50 -20.31 32.26
N SER A 764 -7.30 -19.27 32.55
CA SER A 764 -8.52 -19.40 33.35
C SER A 764 -9.56 -18.33 33.02
N ALA A 765 -10.83 -18.62 33.33
CA ALA A 765 -11.93 -17.65 33.20
C ALA A 765 -11.69 -16.36 33.99
N ALA A 766 -11.12 -16.47 35.20
CA ALA A 766 -10.81 -15.32 36.04
C ALA A 766 -9.69 -14.45 35.44
N THR A 767 -8.61 -15.06 34.94
CA THR A 767 -7.53 -14.35 34.25
C THR A 767 -8.05 -13.63 33.00
N PHE A 768 -8.95 -14.28 32.25
CA PHE A 768 -9.57 -13.70 31.06
C PHE A 768 -10.46 -12.49 31.39
N LEU A 769 -11.32 -12.58 32.41
CA LEU A 769 -12.14 -11.45 32.87
C LEU A 769 -11.28 -10.30 33.42
N ASN A 770 -10.28 -10.60 34.25
CA ASN A 770 -9.38 -9.60 34.81
C ASN A 770 -8.59 -8.85 33.73
N PHE A 771 -8.17 -9.56 32.68
CA PHE A 771 -7.54 -8.95 31.50
C PHE A 771 -8.49 -7.94 30.83
N MET A 772 -9.77 -8.28 30.62
CA MET A 772 -10.73 -7.37 30.00
C MET A 772 -11.01 -6.13 30.86
N GLY A 773 -11.13 -6.30 32.18
CA GLY A 773 -11.27 -5.18 33.11
C GLY A 773 -10.03 -4.28 33.15
N ALA A 774 -8.82 -4.84 33.17
CA ALA A 774 -7.60 -4.06 33.36
C ALA A 774 -7.39 -2.94 32.32
N TYR A 775 -7.76 -3.19 31.06
CA TYR A 775 -7.59 -2.19 30.00
C TYR A 775 -8.73 -1.18 29.89
N ALA A 776 -9.90 -1.50 30.44
CA ALA A 776 -11.02 -0.56 30.51
C ALA A 776 -10.60 0.72 31.27
N VAL A 777 -9.74 0.60 32.29
CA VAL A 777 -9.10 1.71 33.01
C VAL A 777 -8.55 2.81 32.09
N PHE A 778 -7.88 2.42 30.99
CA PHE A 778 -7.24 3.39 30.08
C PHE A 778 -8.16 3.80 28.93
N LEU A 779 -8.94 2.87 28.38
CA LEU A 779 -9.75 3.16 27.19
C LEU A 779 -11.05 3.90 27.50
N ALA A 780 -11.65 3.66 28.67
CA ALA A 780 -12.84 4.38 29.10
C ALA A 780 -12.63 5.91 29.12
N PRO A 781 -11.57 6.45 29.76
CA PRO A 781 -11.33 7.88 29.74
C PRO A 781 -10.92 8.42 28.37
N ILE A 782 -10.20 7.65 27.54
CA ILE A 782 -9.91 8.07 26.16
C ILE A 782 -11.21 8.23 25.37
N SER A 783 -12.09 7.23 25.45
CA SER A 783 -13.39 7.22 24.79
C SER A 783 -14.27 8.39 25.25
N GLY A 784 -14.30 8.67 26.55
CA GLY A 784 -15.06 9.78 27.12
C GLY A 784 -14.53 11.16 26.70
N ILE A 785 -13.20 11.34 26.63
CA ILE A 785 -12.59 12.59 26.16
C ILE A 785 -12.97 12.88 24.70
N LEU A 786 -12.89 11.88 23.81
CA LEU A 786 -13.27 12.04 22.40
C LEU A 786 -14.75 12.43 22.27
N ALA A 787 -15.63 11.75 23.02
CA ALA A 787 -17.05 12.02 23.01
C ALA A 787 -17.37 13.44 23.51
N ALA A 788 -16.77 13.85 24.64
CA ALA A 788 -16.95 15.19 25.19
C ALA A 788 -16.42 16.28 24.26
N ASP A 789 -15.25 16.06 23.66
CA ASP A 789 -14.63 17.02 22.76
C ASP A 789 -15.48 17.26 21.51
N PHE A 790 -15.98 16.20 20.89
CA PHE A 790 -16.81 16.32 19.70
C PHE A 790 -18.21 16.88 20.00
N TRP A 791 -18.93 16.34 20.98
CA TRP A 791 -20.34 16.68 21.21
C TRP A 791 -20.54 17.95 22.05
N ILE A 792 -19.71 18.15 23.08
CA ILE A 792 -19.92 19.19 24.09
C ILE A 792 -19.02 20.40 23.80
N THR A 793 -17.71 20.20 23.70
CA THR A 793 -16.74 21.29 23.58
C THR A 793 -16.77 21.94 22.20
N LYS A 794 -16.55 21.15 21.14
CA LYS A 794 -16.45 21.65 19.75
C LYS A 794 -17.75 21.62 18.97
N ARG A 795 -18.83 21.07 19.55
CA ARG A 795 -20.19 21.03 18.96
C ARG A 795 -20.21 20.56 17.50
N GLN A 796 -19.47 19.48 17.24
CA GLN A 796 -19.32 18.82 15.94
C GLN A 796 -18.57 19.63 14.87
N GLN A 797 -17.92 20.74 15.21
CA GLN A 797 -17.18 21.56 14.26
C GLN A 797 -15.66 21.33 14.37
N TYR A 798 -15.03 20.92 13.26
CA TYR A 798 -13.60 20.61 13.21
C TYR A 798 -12.91 21.22 12.00
N ASP A 799 -11.70 21.73 12.21
CA ASP A 799 -10.74 22.06 11.16
C ASP A 799 -10.03 20.77 10.75
N LEU A 800 -10.40 20.16 9.62
CA LEU A 800 -9.82 18.89 9.16
C LEU A 800 -8.34 19.04 8.79
N PRO A 801 -7.92 20.03 7.96
CA PRO A 801 -6.51 20.28 7.70
C PRO A 801 -5.67 20.45 8.97
N GLY A 802 -6.19 21.16 9.97
CA GLY A 802 -5.51 21.39 11.23
C GLY A 802 -5.17 20.11 12.00
N LEU A 803 -5.91 19.00 11.81
CA LEU A 803 -5.63 17.71 12.49
C LEU A 803 -4.33 17.04 12.01
N TYR A 804 -3.88 17.40 10.80
CA TYR A 804 -2.68 16.82 10.18
C TYR A 804 -1.43 17.68 10.37
N ASP A 805 -1.59 18.94 10.79
CA ASP A 805 -0.51 19.91 10.91
C ASP A 805 0.02 20.02 12.37
N PRO A 806 1.31 19.69 12.63
CA PRO A 806 1.93 19.87 13.95
C PRO A 806 1.92 21.31 14.48
N HIS A 807 1.83 22.28 13.58
CA HIS A 807 1.79 23.70 13.86
C HIS A 807 0.40 24.30 13.63
N GLY A 808 -0.59 23.47 13.31
CA GLY A 808 -1.97 23.86 13.12
C GLY A 808 -2.70 24.16 14.42
N ARG A 809 -4.02 24.34 14.27
CA ARG A 809 -4.94 24.80 15.32
C ARG A 809 -4.94 23.92 16.58
N TYR A 810 -4.71 22.61 16.46
CA TYR A 810 -4.71 21.67 17.59
C TYR A 810 -3.32 21.43 18.22
N ARG A 811 -2.42 22.41 18.09
CA ARG A 811 -1.14 22.37 18.81
C ARG A 811 -1.32 22.56 20.32
N TYR A 812 -2.35 23.26 20.80
CA TYR A 812 -2.49 23.58 22.24
C TYR A 812 -1.18 24.13 22.85
N VAL A 813 -0.82 23.71 24.06
CA VAL A 813 0.44 24.08 24.71
C VAL A 813 1.52 23.08 24.30
N SER A 814 2.42 23.50 23.41
CA SER A 814 3.56 22.68 22.95
C SER A 814 3.18 21.31 22.35
N GLY A 815 2.00 21.18 21.77
CA GLY A 815 1.46 19.94 21.18
C GLY A 815 0.60 19.09 22.13
N CYS A 816 0.37 19.56 23.36
CA CYS A 816 -0.35 18.81 24.39
C CYS A 816 -1.56 19.59 24.92
N ASN A 817 -2.73 18.95 24.91
CA ASN A 817 -3.91 19.46 25.61
C ASN A 817 -3.87 19.03 27.08
N TRP A 818 -3.41 19.93 27.96
CA TRP A 818 -3.36 19.66 29.40
C TRP A 818 -4.73 19.31 30.00
N ARG A 819 -5.83 19.78 29.38
CA ARG A 819 -7.21 19.48 29.82
C ARG A 819 -7.54 18.01 29.60
N ALA A 820 -7.13 17.46 28.46
CA ALA A 820 -7.21 16.02 28.18
C ALA A 820 -6.34 15.22 29.15
N PHE A 821 -5.13 15.71 29.45
CA PHE A 821 -4.22 15.04 30.40
C PHE A 821 -4.85 14.94 31.80
N VAL A 822 -5.42 16.03 32.32
CA VAL A 822 -6.11 16.02 33.63
C VAL A 822 -7.35 15.12 33.59
N ALA A 823 -8.19 15.25 32.57
CA ALA A 823 -9.38 14.41 32.41
C ALA A 823 -9.06 12.91 32.26
N PHE A 824 -7.85 12.58 31.82
CA PHE A 824 -7.36 11.21 31.70
C PHE A 824 -6.77 10.68 33.01
N ILE A 825 -5.85 11.43 33.65
CA ILE A 825 -5.09 10.92 34.80
C ILE A 825 -5.96 10.78 36.07
N VAL A 826 -6.94 11.67 36.26
CA VAL A 826 -7.81 11.67 37.44
C VAL A 826 -8.61 10.37 37.59
N PRO A 827 -9.24 9.82 36.54
CA PRO A 827 -9.88 8.50 36.63
C PRO A 827 -8.90 7.31 36.59
N VAL A 828 -7.75 7.44 35.93
CA VAL A 828 -6.79 6.34 35.78
C VAL A 828 -6.03 6.07 37.07
N ALA A 829 -5.44 7.11 37.67
CA ALA A 829 -4.57 6.98 38.84
C ALA A 829 -5.19 6.19 40.02
N PRO A 830 -6.46 6.42 40.44
CA PRO A 830 -7.05 5.66 41.53
C PRO A 830 -7.44 4.23 41.15
N SER A 831 -7.55 3.90 39.86
CA SER A 831 -7.88 2.56 39.36
C SER A 831 -6.65 1.67 39.17
N LEU A 832 -5.45 2.24 39.03
CA LEU A 832 -4.19 1.50 38.84
C LEU A 832 -3.89 0.47 39.96
N PRO A 833 -4.09 0.76 41.26
CA PRO A 833 -3.81 -0.23 42.30
C PRO A 833 -4.77 -1.43 42.24
N GLY A 834 -6.04 -1.20 41.88
CA GLY A 834 -7.04 -2.26 41.65
C GLY A 834 -6.67 -3.15 40.47
N MET A 835 -6.23 -2.54 39.37
CA MET A 835 -5.68 -3.25 38.21
C MET A 835 -4.47 -4.11 38.59
N ALA A 836 -3.53 -3.56 39.38
CA ALA A 836 -2.33 -4.28 39.81
C ALA A 836 -2.67 -5.50 40.67
N LEU A 837 -3.68 -5.39 41.55
CA LEU A 837 -4.20 -6.51 42.34
C LEU A 837 -4.84 -7.58 41.44
N ALA A 838 -5.66 -7.16 40.47
CA ALA A 838 -6.35 -8.10 39.56
C ALA A 838 -5.37 -8.92 38.70
N ILE A 839 -4.22 -8.34 38.34
CA ILE A 839 -3.19 -9.02 37.53
C ILE A 839 -2.24 -9.85 38.39
N SER A 840 -1.75 -9.30 39.50
CA SER A 840 -0.66 -9.93 40.29
C SER A 840 -1.17 -10.84 41.41
N GLY A 841 -2.44 -10.70 41.80
CA GLY A 841 -3.05 -11.44 42.90
C GLY A 841 -2.55 -11.04 44.28
N TYR A 842 -3.23 -11.55 45.30
CA TYR A 842 -2.78 -11.45 46.70
C TYR A 842 -1.73 -12.54 46.98
N PRO A 843 -0.63 -12.26 47.72
CA PRO A 843 -0.33 -11.08 48.53
C PRO A 843 0.56 -10.01 47.86
N ALA A 844 0.78 -10.08 46.54
CA ALA A 844 1.73 -9.22 45.84
C ALA A 844 1.40 -7.72 45.94
N VAL A 845 0.11 -7.38 46.05
CA VAL A 845 -0.38 -6.00 46.20
C VAL A 845 -1.40 -5.94 47.34
N LYS A 846 -1.25 -4.97 48.26
CA LYS A 846 -2.20 -4.72 49.36
C LYS A 846 -2.84 -3.35 49.17
N ILE A 847 -4.16 -3.32 49.00
CA ILE A 847 -4.94 -2.09 48.79
C ILE A 847 -6.20 -2.10 49.64
N SER A 848 -6.70 -0.91 49.97
CA SER A 848 -7.94 -0.75 50.74
C SER A 848 -9.15 -1.26 49.97
N GLU A 849 -10.19 -1.66 50.70
CA GLU A 849 -11.43 -2.20 50.12
C GLU A 849 -12.10 -1.20 49.16
N GLY A 850 -12.07 0.10 49.49
CA GLY A 850 -12.65 1.15 48.62
C GLY A 850 -11.98 1.24 47.25
N VAL A 851 -10.66 1.02 47.16
CA VAL A 851 -9.93 1.03 45.88
C VAL A 851 -10.23 -0.23 45.06
N GLN A 852 -10.41 -1.38 45.72
CA GLN A 852 -10.86 -2.61 45.07
C GLN A 852 -12.27 -2.44 44.47
N HIS A 853 -13.17 -1.82 45.24
CA HIS A 853 -14.53 -1.55 44.81
C HIS A 853 -14.60 -0.55 43.66
N LEU A 854 -13.77 0.50 43.66
CA LEU A 854 -13.70 1.44 42.54
C LEU A 854 -13.33 0.75 41.22
N TYR A 855 -12.40 -0.21 41.28
CA TYR A 855 -11.97 -0.97 40.10
C TYR A 855 -13.08 -1.88 39.54
N SER A 856 -14.04 -2.31 40.36
CA SER A 856 -15.14 -3.17 39.91
C SER A 856 -16.09 -2.51 38.89
N PHE A 857 -16.10 -1.18 38.79
CA PHE A 857 -16.89 -0.42 37.81
C PHE A 857 -16.02 0.62 37.07
N ASP A 858 -14.74 0.28 36.87
CA ASP A 858 -13.71 1.14 36.30
C ASP A 858 -14.09 1.78 34.95
N TRP A 859 -14.80 1.05 34.08
CA TRP A 859 -15.28 1.60 32.82
C TRP A 859 -16.23 2.78 33.03
N LEU A 860 -17.28 2.60 33.84
CA LEU A 860 -18.29 3.63 34.09
C LEU A 860 -17.66 4.84 34.77
N PHE A 861 -16.79 4.59 35.75
CA PHE A 861 -16.04 5.63 36.43
C PHE A 861 -15.17 6.41 35.43
N GLY A 862 -14.33 5.72 34.65
CA GLY A 862 -13.42 6.35 33.70
C GLY A 862 -14.13 7.13 32.59
N PHE A 863 -15.20 6.57 32.03
CA PHE A 863 -15.95 7.19 30.94
C PHE A 863 -16.71 8.44 31.41
N VAL A 864 -17.43 8.36 32.52
CA VAL A 864 -18.25 9.48 33.02
C VAL A 864 -17.39 10.61 33.59
N VAL A 865 -16.36 10.27 34.39
CA VAL A 865 -15.49 11.27 35.02
C VAL A 865 -14.68 12.02 33.97
N SER A 866 -14.16 11.34 32.96
CA SER A 866 -13.42 12.00 31.88
C SER A 866 -14.29 12.96 31.06
N ILE A 867 -15.54 12.59 30.73
CA ILE A 867 -16.49 13.49 30.08
C ILE A 867 -16.73 14.74 30.93
N PHE A 868 -17.01 14.54 32.22
CA PHE A 868 -17.31 15.61 33.14
C PHE A 868 -16.13 16.58 33.30
N LEU A 869 -14.94 16.06 33.59
CA LEU A 869 -13.73 16.85 33.78
C LEU A 869 -13.31 17.56 32.49
N TYR A 870 -13.30 16.85 31.35
CA TYR A 870 -12.93 17.47 30.08
C TYR A 870 -13.87 18.62 29.72
N SER A 871 -15.18 18.42 29.90
CA SER A 871 -16.19 19.45 29.62
C SER A 871 -16.03 20.67 30.54
N ILE A 872 -15.83 20.45 31.84
CA ILE A 872 -15.66 21.55 32.81
C ILE A 872 -14.37 22.33 32.56
N LEU A 873 -13.26 21.63 32.31
CA LEU A 873 -11.97 22.29 32.05
C LEU A 873 -12.01 23.14 30.78
N ASN A 874 -12.68 22.66 29.73
CA ASN A 874 -12.89 23.44 28.51
C ASN A 874 -13.94 24.55 28.67
N TRP A 875 -14.89 24.43 29.60
CA TRP A 875 -15.82 25.50 29.92
C TRP A 875 -15.17 26.62 30.74
N LEU A 876 -14.38 26.27 31.77
CA LEU A 876 -13.70 27.21 32.64
C LEU A 876 -12.52 27.91 31.94
N VAL A 877 -11.74 27.14 31.16
CA VAL A 877 -10.56 27.64 30.48
C VAL A 877 -10.61 27.18 29.01
N PRO A 878 -11.44 27.77 28.14
CA PRO A 878 -11.58 27.31 26.76
C PRO A 878 -10.29 27.51 25.93
N ALA A 879 -9.95 26.52 25.11
CA ALA A 879 -8.94 26.65 24.06
C ALA A 879 -9.58 27.33 22.83
N LYS A 880 -9.72 28.67 22.90
CA LYS A 880 -10.47 29.47 21.92
C LYS A 880 -9.98 29.27 20.49
N GLU A 881 -8.68 29.06 20.32
CA GLU A 881 -8.05 28.77 19.04
C GLU A 881 -8.66 27.54 18.34
N THR A 882 -9.07 26.52 19.10
CA THR A 882 -9.62 25.25 18.59
C THR A 882 -11.11 25.28 18.30
N LEU A 883 -11.81 26.34 18.72
CA LEU A 883 -13.25 26.47 18.55
C LEU A 883 -13.55 27.21 17.25
N ILE A 884 -14.36 26.60 16.39
CA ILE A 884 -14.77 27.17 15.11
C ILE A 884 -16.29 27.10 14.95
N GLU A 885 -16.84 28.02 14.16
CA GLU A 885 -18.29 28.07 13.90
C GLU A 885 -18.75 27.00 12.91
N ARG A 886 -17.90 26.64 11.94
CA ARG A 886 -18.18 25.65 10.89
C ARG A 886 -16.96 24.79 10.59
N THR A 887 -17.17 23.51 10.29
CA THR A 887 -16.14 22.56 9.86
C THR A 887 -15.41 23.02 8.59
N ILE A 888 -14.07 22.99 8.61
CA ILE A 888 -13.21 23.31 7.46
C ILE A 888 -12.74 21.99 6.84
N TRP A 889 -12.93 21.84 5.52
CA TRP A 889 -12.71 20.56 4.81
C TRP A 889 -11.39 20.46 4.03
N THR A 890 -10.89 21.57 3.47
CA THR A 890 -9.72 21.59 2.57
C THR A 890 -8.79 22.75 2.86
N LYS A 891 -7.49 22.61 2.53
CA LYS A 891 -6.56 23.75 2.38
C LYS A 891 -6.78 24.35 0.98
N ASP A 892 -6.72 25.67 0.82
CA ASP A 892 -6.86 26.31 -0.50
C ASP A 892 -5.83 25.75 -1.50
N GLY A 893 -6.28 25.43 -2.72
CA GLY A 893 -5.42 24.95 -3.82
C GLY A 893 -5.46 23.45 -4.14
N ALA A 894 -6.09 22.61 -3.31
CA ALA A 894 -6.33 21.20 -3.62
C ALA A 894 -7.79 21.01 -4.09
N GLY A 895 -8.02 21.10 -5.40
CA GLY A 895 -9.35 20.93 -6.00
C GLY A 895 -9.92 19.53 -5.74
N ILE A 896 -11.04 19.46 -5.05
CA ILE A 896 -12.01 18.37 -5.19
C ILE A 896 -13.33 19.01 -5.57
N GLU A 897 -13.56 19.17 -6.88
CA GLU A 897 -14.88 19.51 -7.42
C GLU A 897 -15.85 18.37 -7.08
N GLY A 898 -16.74 18.63 -6.12
CA GLY A 898 -17.90 17.77 -5.86
C GLY A 898 -19.13 18.39 -6.50
N THR A 899 -19.40 18.05 -7.76
CA THR A 899 -20.67 18.35 -8.42
C THR A 899 -21.84 17.70 -7.67
N SER A 900 -22.83 18.51 -7.32
CA SER A 900 -24.12 18.06 -6.82
C SER A 900 -24.89 17.34 -7.93
N HIS A 901 -25.09 16.04 -7.82
CA HIS A 901 -26.19 15.35 -8.47
C HIS A 901 -27.05 14.65 -7.42
N GLY A 902 -28.29 15.12 -7.30
CA GLY A 902 -29.31 14.46 -6.50
C GLY A 902 -30.00 13.36 -7.30
N SER A 903 -30.28 12.24 -6.63
CA SER A 903 -31.63 11.68 -6.54
C SER A 903 -31.71 10.69 -5.37
N ASP A 904 -32.89 10.72 -4.73
CA ASP A 904 -33.53 9.70 -3.90
C ASP A 904 -33.18 9.62 -2.40
N ALA A 905 -33.96 10.43 -1.66
CA ALA A 905 -34.69 10.12 -0.42
C ALA A 905 -33.91 9.50 0.76
N GLU A 906 -33.27 10.37 1.54
CA GLU A 906 -33.39 10.48 3.01
C GLU A 906 -32.50 11.64 3.47
N ASN A 907 -33.07 12.84 3.66
CA ASN A 907 -32.31 14.07 3.86
C ASN A 907 -32.53 14.65 5.27
N PRO A 908 -31.50 14.70 6.13
CA PRO A 908 -31.28 15.82 7.02
C PRO A 908 -30.16 16.70 6.44
N LYS A 909 -30.52 17.94 6.10
CA LYS A 909 -29.69 19.02 5.52
C LYS A 909 -28.21 18.95 5.96
N LEU A 910 -27.31 18.73 4.99
CA LEU A 910 -25.87 18.97 5.16
C LEU A 910 -25.59 20.48 5.20
N PRO A 911 -24.68 20.97 6.07
CA PRO A 911 -24.30 22.38 6.10
C PRO A 911 -23.43 22.76 4.90
N GLU A 912 -23.63 23.99 4.44
CA GLU A 912 -23.00 24.63 3.28
C GLU A 912 -21.48 24.77 3.46
N LYS A 913 -20.69 24.32 2.47
CA LYS A 913 -19.21 24.35 2.47
C LYS A 913 -18.71 25.78 2.22
N VAL A 914 -17.74 26.26 3.00
CA VAL A 914 -17.10 27.57 2.81
C VAL A 914 -15.59 27.39 2.66
N TYR A 915 -15.01 28.07 1.67
CA TYR A 915 -13.58 28.16 1.39
C TYR A 915 -13.01 29.44 2.03
N VAL A 916 -11.75 29.43 2.46
CA VAL A 916 -11.11 30.61 3.06
C VAL A 916 -10.47 31.45 1.95
N LYS A 917 -10.52 32.77 2.08
CA LYS A 917 -9.70 33.69 1.26
C LYS A 917 -8.49 34.09 2.11
N THR A 918 -7.29 33.95 1.56
CA THR A 918 -6.07 34.51 2.16
C THR A 918 -6.00 36.00 1.86
N GLU A 919 -6.00 36.83 2.91
CA GLU A 919 -5.60 38.25 2.83
C GLU A 919 -4.09 38.34 3.09
N GLY A 920 -3.38 39.03 2.18
CA GLY A 920 -2.11 39.70 2.47
C GLY A 920 -0.89 39.23 1.68
N GLU A 921 -0.58 39.91 0.58
CA GLU A 921 0.75 40.50 0.32
C GLU A 921 0.65 41.60 -0.76
N ASP A 922 0.69 42.84 -0.27
CA ASP A 922 1.10 44.12 -0.87
C ASP A 922 0.62 44.58 -2.27
N ASP A 923 -0.45 45.38 -2.26
CA ASP A 923 -0.67 46.46 -3.22
C ASP A 923 0.22 47.67 -2.88
N THR A 924 1.31 47.87 -3.63
CA THR A 924 1.92 49.20 -3.84
C THR A 924 2.09 49.50 -5.31
N HIS A 925 1.09 50.15 -5.92
CA HIS A 925 1.24 51.44 -6.60
C HIS A 925 0.06 51.74 -7.53
N GLY A 926 -0.42 52.99 -7.48
CA GLY A 926 -0.84 53.68 -8.70
C GLY A 926 -2.31 54.08 -8.78
N SER A 927 -2.69 55.10 -8.02
CA SER A 927 -3.70 56.06 -8.46
C SER A 927 -3.35 56.61 -9.84
N LYS A 928 -4.27 56.52 -10.81
CA LYS A 928 -4.75 57.66 -11.61
C LYS A 928 -5.95 57.32 -12.49
N ALA A 929 -6.86 58.28 -12.49
CA ALA A 929 -8.14 58.40 -13.17
C ALA A 929 -8.12 58.17 -14.69
N SER A 930 -9.17 57.52 -15.20
CA SER A 930 -10.21 58.11 -16.06
C SER A 930 -11.32 57.09 -16.32
#